data_AF-A0A521W5M1-F1
#
_entry.id   AF-A0A521W5M1-F1
#
_cell.length_a   1.000
_cell.length_b   1.000
_cell.length_c   1.000
_cell.angle_alpha   90.00
_cell.angle_beta   90.00
_cell.angle_gamma   90.00
#
_symmetry.space_group_name_H-M   'P 1'
#
loop_
_entity.id
_entity.type
_entity.pdbx_description
1 polymer ?
#
loop_
_entity_poly.entity_id
_entity_poly.type
_entity_poly.pdbx_seq_one_letter_code
_entity_poly.pdbx_strand_id
1 'polypeptide(L)'
;MFRWLRNKGKKSADSAVGSTRPAAPATAARSADAAVSQTLHTAMQHHHEGRFAEAEAAYRELLAAHPDHVDALHLLGFLAHQLGQHDRAVELIGRALALNPLNAPAHCNLGKVYHAQGRLDPAIASHRRALDLSPGHVEAHVHLGHAFAARAELAAAAACYREALALTTEDPAIHYALGTALYGQGLAADSIACFRAALALNPDFPEALCDLGSACKLLNRVDEAIEHYRQALKVKPDSFVALFNLGIACRDKGAREEALACFERALGLQPDSAAAHYCMGHTLADEDRLDEARACFQRALSADPDFAEARWSLAMSCLPRVYGSGEDPASVRATFAAELEALERWFDRPSRIARGPAAVGADQPFALAYQEEDNRGLMQRYGALCVRLMAQRIAPQPLPDPANHASGGALRIGVVSQYFRDHSVWNALMKGWFRQLDSERFALFAFDLGTSDDRETAFARSRAARFFQGTFDLPQWADQITQQRPDVLIYPEIGMDPMTLRLASLRLAPVQIATWGHPETTGLPTIDYYLSAQDLEPPGAAAHYSEQLVALPHLGCCVESSAAPAAPCDLGQWGLDPQRPLLVCPGTPFKYAPRHDRVLTEIAQRLGDCQFIFFQHWTRRLSDQLQHRLRAAFAQAGLRFERHVAFIPWQPRQGFHGLMQRADVFLDTIGFSGFNTALQAVQCGLPIVTRDGRFLRGRLASGILKRMGLRDLVAGSDADYIALAVRLAKDAAFRETVRERMRAARHRLFDDLAPIRALEEFLLRAGGR
;
A
#
# COMPACT_ATOMS: atom_id res chain seq x y z
N MET A 1 35.60 -17.06 19.86
CA MET A 1 36.94 -16.66 20.37
C MET A 1 37.25 -17.62 21.54
N PHE A 2 37.94 -18.76 21.43
CA PHE A 2 39.30 -19.03 20.94
C PHE A 2 39.43 -20.49 20.46
N ARG A 3 39.88 -20.72 19.21
CA ARG A 3 40.26 -22.05 18.66
C ARG A 3 41.77 -22.13 18.37
N TRP A 4 42.59 -21.26 18.97
CA TRP A 4 43.97 -20.99 18.53
C TRP A 4 45.10 -21.63 19.39
N LEU A 5 44.83 -22.63 20.23
CA LEU A 5 45.89 -23.29 21.04
C LEU A 5 46.04 -24.81 20.80
N ARG A 6 45.72 -25.31 19.59
CA ARG A 6 45.96 -26.71 19.22
C ARG A 6 46.50 -26.85 17.79
N ASN A 7 47.75 -26.44 17.55
CA ASN A 7 48.61 -27.11 16.56
C ASN A 7 50.02 -26.49 16.51
N LYS A 8 50.98 -27.08 17.23
CA LYS A 8 52.37 -27.22 16.76
C LYS A 8 52.97 -28.48 17.38
N GLY A 9 53.31 -29.45 16.54
CA GLY A 9 54.18 -30.57 16.94
C GLY A 9 53.99 -31.85 16.15
N LYS A 10 54.58 -31.97 14.95
CA LYS A 10 55.09 -33.25 14.43
C LYS A 10 56.10 -33.05 13.29
N LYS A 11 57.13 -33.92 13.31
CA LYS A 11 58.30 -34.11 12.42
C LYS A 11 59.52 -33.26 12.81
N SER A 12 60.75 -33.79 12.89
CA SER A 12 61.30 -35.15 12.72
C SER A 12 62.74 -35.11 13.25
N ALA A 13 63.24 -36.26 13.74
CA ALA A 13 64.64 -36.47 14.08
C ALA A 13 65.53 -36.34 12.84
N ASP A 14 66.69 -35.67 12.94
CA ASP A 14 68.00 -36.35 13.03
C ASP A 14 69.19 -35.38 13.05
N SER A 15 70.29 -35.90 13.61
CA SER A 15 71.70 -35.47 13.57
C SER A 15 72.20 -34.41 14.58
N ALA A 16 73.11 -34.89 15.42
CA ALA A 16 73.94 -34.13 16.34
C ALA A 16 75.35 -33.93 15.74
N VAL A 17 75.97 -32.75 15.92
CA VAL A 17 77.41 -32.58 16.23
C VAL A 17 77.55 -31.30 17.05
N GLY A 18 78.35 -31.38 18.12
CA GLY A 18 78.40 -30.39 19.20
C GLY A 18 79.31 -29.18 18.99
N SER A 19 79.15 -28.22 19.90
CA SER A 19 80.10 -27.16 20.21
C SER A 19 79.75 -26.60 21.59
N THR A 20 80.69 -26.69 22.53
CA THR A 20 80.59 -26.32 23.94
C THR A 20 80.81 -24.81 24.15
N ARG A 21 79.90 -24.15 24.88
CA ARG A 21 80.14 -22.85 25.52
C ARG A 21 79.38 -22.77 26.86
N PRO A 22 79.94 -22.15 27.91
CA PRO A 22 79.50 -22.34 29.30
C PRO A 22 78.21 -21.58 29.62
N ALA A 23 77.45 -22.14 30.57
CA ALA A 23 76.11 -21.71 30.97
C ALA A 23 76.11 -20.78 32.21
N ALA A 24 75.30 -19.71 32.16
CA ALA A 24 74.63 -19.01 33.26
C ALA A 24 73.61 -17.98 32.68
N PRO A 25 72.52 -17.54 33.34
CA PRO A 25 71.62 -18.18 34.32
C PRO A 25 70.20 -18.32 33.71
N ALA A 26 69.85 -19.46 33.12
CA ALA A 26 68.56 -19.62 32.41
C ALA A 26 67.40 -20.14 33.29
N THR A 27 67.63 -20.44 34.56
CA THR A 27 66.68 -21.17 35.42
C THR A 27 65.74 -20.28 36.24
N ALA A 28 66.20 -19.12 36.73
CA ALA A 28 65.37 -18.20 37.53
C ALA A 28 64.36 -17.41 36.67
N ALA A 29 64.78 -16.89 35.52
CA ALA A 29 63.91 -16.18 34.57
C ALA A 29 62.77 -17.08 34.03
N ARG A 30 63.07 -18.36 33.76
CA ARG A 30 62.05 -19.35 33.35
C ARG A 30 61.02 -19.65 34.44
N SER A 31 61.39 -19.54 35.72
CA SER A 31 60.47 -19.77 36.85
C SER A 31 59.53 -18.58 37.09
N ALA A 32 60.00 -17.35 36.87
CA ALA A 32 59.19 -16.14 36.95
C ALA A 32 58.19 -16.04 35.80
N ASP A 33 58.62 -16.34 34.56
CA ASP A 33 57.73 -16.38 33.38
C ASP A 33 56.61 -17.44 33.53
N ALA A 34 56.91 -18.58 34.17
CA ALA A 34 55.93 -19.62 34.46
C ALA A 34 54.88 -19.17 35.50
N ALA A 35 55.30 -18.44 36.53
CA ALA A 35 54.40 -17.91 37.56
C ALA A 35 53.46 -16.82 37.01
N VAL A 36 53.99 -15.91 36.17
CA VAL A 36 53.22 -14.89 35.45
C VAL A 36 52.17 -15.53 34.55
N SER A 37 52.58 -16.53 33.77
CA SER A 37 51.69 -17.29 32.87
C SER A 37 50.57 -18.02 33.63
N GLN A 38 50.89 -18.60 34.79
CA GLN A 38 49.92 -19.29 35.65
C GLN A 38 48.90 -18.32 36.26
N THR A 39 49.34 -17.14 36.68
CA THR A 39 48.47 -16.10 37.26
C THR A 39 47.51 -15.55 36.21
N LEU A 40 48.01 -15.27 35.00
CA LEU A 40 47.18 -14.86 33.86
C LEU A 40 46.15 -15.93 33.49
N HIS A 41 46.56 -17.21 33.46
CA HIS A 41 45.66 -18.32 33.15
C HIS A 41 44.53 -18.43 34.18
N THR A 42 44.86 -18.29 35.47
CA THR A 42 43.88 -18.31 36.57
C THR A 42 42.89 -17.14 36.46
N ALA A 43 43.39 -15.94 36.17
CA ALA A 43 42.55 -14.75 35.94
C ALA A 43 41.58 -14.96 34.76
N MET A 44 42.08 -15.51 33.65
CA MET A 44 41.26 -15.86 32.48
C MET A 44 40.20 -16.91 32.80
N GLN A 45 40.52 -17.90 33.64
CA GLN A 45 39.56 -18.91 34.05
C GLN A 45 38.45 -18.29 34.91
N HIS A 46 38.79 -17.44 35.89
CA HIS A 46 37.80 -16.68 36.66
C HIS A 46 36.91 -15.83 35.75
N HIS A 47 37.50 -15.17 34.75
CA HIS A 47 36.79 -14.35 33.78
C HIS A 47 35.82 -15.20 32.95
N HIS A 48 36.27 -16.37 32.48
CA HIS A 48 35.45 -17.30 31.69
C HIS A 48 34.27 -17.87 32.49
N GLU A 49 34.46 -18.14 33.78
CA GLU A 49 33.44 -18.69 34.68
C GLU A 49 32.47 -17.62 35.23
N GLY A 50 32.60 -16.36 34.79
CA GLY A 50 31.74 -15.25 35.23
C GLY A 50 32.05 -14.74 36.65
N ARG A 51 33.14 -15.21 37.26
CA ARG A 51 33.66 -14.74 38.55
C ARG A 51 34.42 -13.43 38.36
N PHE A 52 33.67 -12.37 38.02
CA PHE A 52 34.23 -11.09 37.59
C PHE A 52 35.04 -10.38 38.67
N ALA A 53 34.65 -10.48 39.95
CA ALA A 53 35.39 -9.85 41.04
C ALA A 53 36.76 -10.51 41.25
N GLU A 54 36.80 -11.84 41.21
CA GLU A 54 38.03 -12.63 41.33
C GLU A 54 38.94 -12.47 40.12
N ALA A 55 38.36 -12.40 38.91
CA ALA A 55 39.10 -12.10 37.68
C ALA A 55 39.73 -10.71 37.75
N GLU A 56 38.95 -9.70 38.17
CA GLU A 56 39.43 -8.33 38.29
C GLU A 56 40.57 -8.21 39.32
N ALA A 57 40.44 -8.89 40.48
CA ALA A 57 41.47 -8.93 41.50
C ALA A 57 42.76 -9.58 40.97
N ALA A 58 42.65 -10.73 40.30
CA ALA A 58 43.81 -11.44 39.74
C ALA A 58 44.52 -10.66 38.62
N TYR A 59 43.76 -9.99 37.74
CA TYR A 59 44.36 -9.10 36.74
C TYR A 59 45.06 -7.89 37.38
N ARG A 60 44.48 -7.29 38.42
CA ARG A 60 45.11 -6.17 39.14
C ARG A 60 46.36 -6.58 39.89
N GLU A 61 46.36 -7.74 40.54
CA GLU A 61 47.54 -8.30 41.20
C GLU A 61 48.68 -8.51 40.20
N LEU A 62 48.36 -9.09 39.04
CA LEU A 62 49.32 -9.27 37.95
C LEU A 62 49.87 -7.93 37.44
N LEU A 63 49.02 -6.91 37.31
CA LEU A 63 49.44 -5.57 36.89
C LEU A 63 50.19 -4.78 37.97
N ALA A 64 49.98 -5.09 39.25
CA ALA A 64 50.77 -4.50 40.34
C ALA A 64 52.22 -5.00 40.30
N ALA A 65 52.42 -6.28 39.99
CA ALA A 65 53.74 -6.87 39.79
C ALA A 65 54.36 -6.52 38.42
N HIS A 66 53.54 -6.41 37.38
CA HIS A 66 53.95 -6.17 35.99
C HIS A 66 53.05 -5.13 35.31
N PRO A 67 53.28 -3.82 35.53
CA PRO A 67 52.40 -2.74 35.06
C PRO A 67 52.15 -2.66 33.55
N ASP A 68 53.09 -3.20 32.76
CA ASP A 68 53.06 -3.19 31.30
C ASP A 68 52.69 -4.56 30.69
N HIS A 69 52.08 -5.46 31.49
CA HIS A 69 51.63 -6.76 30.97
C HIS A 69 50.44 -6.59 30.02
N VAL A 70 50.71 -6.67 28.71
CA VAL A 70 49.76 -6.40 27.61
C VAL A 70 48.45 -7.18 27.76
N ASP A 71 48.50 -8.51 27.95
CA ASP A 71 47.28 -9.32 28.00
C ASP A 71 46.43 -9.03 29.24
N ALA A 72 47.06 -8.75 30.39
CA ALA A 72 46.36 -8.39 31.60
C ALA A 72 45.68 -7.01 31.47
N LEU A 73 46.34 -6.02 30.85
CA LEU A 73 45.73 -4.72 30.52
C LEU A 73 44.54 -4.87 29.56
N HIS A 74 44.71 -5.65 28.48
CA HIS A 74 43.67 -5.89 27.48
C HIS A 74 42.45 -6.61 28.10
N LEU A 75 42.67 -7.70 28.82
CA LEU A 75 41.58 -8.51 29.36
C LEU A 75 40.89 -7.84 30.56
N LEU A 76 41.63 -7.12 31.41
CA LEU A 76 41.03 -6.26 32.44
C LEU A 76 40.20 -5.13 31.84
N GLY A 77 40.68 -4.53 30.74
CA GLY A 77 39.90 -3.54 30.00
C GLY A 77 38.63 -4.13 29.38
N PHE A 78 38.70 -5.33 28.82
CA PHE A 78 37.51 -6.03 28.31
C PHE A 78 36.52 -6.37 29.44
N LEU A 79 37.01 -6.81 30.61
CA LEU A 79 36.20 -7.04 31.80
C LEU A 79 35.52 -5.74 32.28
N ALA A 80 36.26 -4.63 32.31
CA ALA A 80 35.71 -3.32 32.65
C ALA A 80 34.54 -2.92 31.72
N HIS A 81 34.65 -3.21 30.42
CA HIS A 81 33.54 -3.00 29.48
C HIS A 81 32.32 -3.87 29.80
N GLN A 82 32.52 -5.16 30.13
CA GLN A 82 31.42 -6.05 30.55
C GLN A 82 30.73 -5.59 31.84
N LEU A 83 31.45 -4.87 32.71
CA LEU A 83 30.91 -4.24 33.92
C LEU A 83 30.32 -2.83 33.68
N GLY A 84 30.21 -2.38 32.43
CA GLY A 84 29.68 -1.05 32.07
C GLY A 84 30.66 0.12 32.26
N GLN A 85 31.91 -0.15 32.66
CA GLN A 85 32.95 0.86 32.90
C GLN A 85 33.68 1.19 31.60
N HIS A 86 32.97 1.78 30.63
CA HIS A 86 33.48 1.95 29.25
C HIS A 86 34.71 2.86 29.14
N ASP A 87 34.78 3.97 29.88
CA ASP A 87 35.94 4.88 29.81
C ASP A 87 37.22 4.21 30.34
N ARG A 88 37.08 3.48 31.45
CA ARG A 88 38.17 2.68 32.01
C ARG A 88 38.62 1.58 31.04
N ALA A 89 37.68 0.96 30.35
CA ALA A 89 37.98 -0.04 29.32
C ALA A 89 38.79 0.56 28.17
N VAL A 90 38.43 1.76 27.68
CA VAL A 90 39.20 2.47 26.65
C VAL A 90 40.62 2.77 27.12
N GLU A 91 40.78 3.24 28.36
CA GLU A 91 42.11 3.54 28.93
C GLU A 91 42.98 2.28 28.99
N LEU A 92 42.47 1.20 29.58
CA LEU A 92 43.22 -0.05 29.79
C LEU A 92 43.57 -0.74 28.46
N ILE A 93 42.62 -0.85 27.54
CA ILE A 93 42.87 -1.44 26.22
C ILE A 93 43.77 -0.52 25.39
N GLY A 94 43.62 0.80 25.49
CA GLY A 94 44.49 1.78 24.84
C GLY A 94 45.94 1.67 25.31
N ARG A 95 46.18 1.48 26.62
CA ARG A 95 47.52 1.18 27.17
C ARG A 95 48.08 -0.14 26.64
N ALA A 96 47.26 -1.19 26.59
CA ALA A 96 47.69 -2.47 26.01
C ALA A 96 48.11 -2.33 24.54
N LEU A 97 47.37 -1.52 23.75
CA LEU A 97 47.66 -1.26 22.34
C LEU A 97 48.84 -0.30 22.12
N ALA A 98 49.13 0.60 23.06
CA ALA A 98 50.34 1.42 23.03
C ALA A 98 51.60 0.56 23.20
N LEU A 99 51.51 -0.47 24.04
CA LEU A 99 52.60 -1.43 24.29
C LEU A 99 52.71 -2.49 23.18
N ASN A 100 51.59 -2.93 22.60
CA ASN A 100 51.58 -3.84 21.46
C ASN A 100 50.51 -3.43 20.42
N PRO A 101 50.89 -2.58 19.43
CA PRO A 101 49.98 -2.12 18.39
C PRO A 101 49.48 -3.21 17.42
N LEU A 102 50.08 -4.40 17.46
CA LEU A 102 49.77 -5.53 16.58
C LEU A 102 48.77 -6.52 17.21
N ASN A 103 48.23 -6.23 18.40
CA ASN A 103 47.25 -7.07 19.07
C ASN A 103 45.84 -6.89 18.44
N ALA A 104 45.52 -7.72 17.44
CA ALA A 104 44.23 -7.69 16.75
C ALA A 104 43.02 -7.92 17.69
N PRO A 105 43.04 -8.89 18.63
CA PRO A 105 42.00 -9.01 19.67
C PRO A 105 41.76 -7.75 20.50
N ALA A 106 42.80 -7.02 20.88
CA ALA A 106 42.67 -5.78 21.63
C ALA A 106 42.04 -4.66 20.80
N HIS A 107 42.40 -4.52 19.52
CA HIS A 107 41.72 -3.59 18.59
C HIS A 107 40.24 -3.95 18.40
N CYS A 108 39.91 -5.24 18.26
CA CYS A 108 38.53 -5.70 18.15
C CYS A 108 37.70 -5.35 19.40
N ASN A 109 38.25 -5.65 20.58
CA ASN A 109 37.58 -5.33 21.84
C ASN A 109 37.46 -3.81 22.06
N LEU A 110 38.47 -3.02 21.71
CA LEU A 110 38.38 -1.56 21.76
C LEU A 110 37.24 -1.03 20.88
N GLY A 111 37.08 -1.60 19.68
CA GLY A 111 35.97 -1.27 18.79
C GLY A 111 34.60 -1.54 19.41
N LYS A 112 34.44 -2.68 20.11
CA LYS A 112 33.21 -3.02 20.85
C LYS A 112 32.92 -1.99 21.95
N VAL A 113 33.94 -1.53 22.67
CA VAL A 113 33.78 -0.49 23.69
C VAL A 113 33.32 0.82 23.07
N TYR A 114 33.96 1.26 21.98
CA TYR A 114 33.55 2.48 21.29
C TYR A 114 32.12 2.39 20.73
N HIS A 115 31.73 1.24 20.19
CA HIS A 115 30.36 1.01 19.74
C HIS A 115 29.36 1.21 20.89
N ALA A 116 29.61 0.59 22.05
CA ALA A 116 28.74 0.73 23.22
C ALA A 116 28.66 2.18 23.75
N GLN A 117 29.70 3.00 23.52
CA GLN A 117 29.69 4.43 23.81
C GLN A 117 28.95 5.28 22.74
N GLY A 118 28.41 4.67 21.68
CA GLY A 118 27.85 5.37 20.52
C GLY A 118 28.90 6.04 19.61
N ARG A 119 30.19 5.79 19.86
CA ARG A 119 31.32 6.35 19.10
C ARG A 119 31.60 5.47 17.88
N LEU A 120 30.75 5.58 16.86
CA LEU A 120 30.77 4.69 15.69
C LEU A 120 32.06 4.84 14.84
N ASP A 121 32.60 6.05 14.66
CA ASP A 121 33.81 6.24 13.84
C ASP A 121 35.07 5.60 14.49
N PRO A 122 35.36 5.84 15.78
CA PRO A 122 36.42 5.11 16.48
C PRO A 122 36.20 3.59 16.49
N ALA A 123 34.95 3.13 16.59
CA ALA A 123 34.63 1.70 16.54
C ALA A 123 35.03 1.09 15.19
N ILE A 124 34.60 1.70 14.08
CA ILE A 124 34.92 1.28 12.71
C ILE A 124 36.43 1.27 12.48
N ALA A 125 37.14 2.32 12.91
CA ALA A 125 38.60 2.40 12.78
C ALA A 125 39.31 1.26 13.54
N SER A 126 38.86 0.96 14.76
CA SER A 126 39.43 -0.09 15.59
C SER A 126 39.16 -1.49 15.00
N HIS A 127 37.95 -1.75 14.50
CA HIS A 127 37.63 -3.02 13.85
C HIS A 127 38.38 -3.21 12.52
N ARG A 128 38.51 -2.16 11.69
CA ARG A 128 39.35 -2.21 10.48
C ARG A 128 40.79 -2.53 10.83
N ARG A 129 41.34 -1.91 11.88
CA ARG A 129 42.69 -2.20 12.33
C ARG A 129 42.87 -3.65 12.79
N ALA A 130 41.87 -4.21 13.48
CA ALA A 130 41.88 -5.63 13.84
C ALA A 130 41.90 -6.54 12.60
N LEU A 131 41.18 -6.18 11.53
CA LEU A 131 41.13 -6.92 10.27
C LEU A 131 42.40 -6.76 9.42
N ASP A 132 43.03 -5.58 9.41
CA ASP A 132 44.33 -5.37 8.77
C ASP A 132 45.41 -6.29 9.36
N LEU A 133 45.34 -6.51 10.68
CA LEU A 133 46.25 -7.38 11.41
C LEU A 133 45.88 -8.86 11.31
N SER A 134 44.59 -9.17 11.20
CA SER A 134 44.06 -10.53 11.14
C SER A 134 42.80 -10.59 10.27
N PRO A 135 42.94 -10.79 8.94
CA PRO A 135 41.80 -10.80 8.02
C PRO A 135 40.76 -11.90 8.30
N GLY A 136 41.19 -13.00 8.93
CA GLY A 136 40.34 -14.12 9.34
C GLY A 136 39.60 -13.92 10.67
N HIS A 137 39.63 -12.72 11.26
CA HIS A 137 38.99 -12.45 12.56
C HIS A 137 37.47 -12.24 12.39
N VAL A 138 36.71 -13.34 12.43
CA VAL A 138 35.24 -13.35 12.28
C VAL A 138 34.54 -12.29 13.15
N GLU A 139 34.85 -12.23 14.44
CA GLU A 139 34.19 -11.30 15.36
C GLU A 139 34.44 -9.82 14.99
N ALA A 140 35.59 -9.49 14.41
CA ALA A 140 35.89 -8.13 13.95
C ALA A 140 35.08 -7.77 12.70
N HIS A 141 34.86 -8.73 11.78
CA HIS A 141 33.94 -8.54 10.65
C HIS A 141 32.50 -8.33 11.13
N VAL A 142 32.01 -9.14 12.08
CA VAL A 142 30.64 -9.02 12.61
C VAL A 142 30.43 -7.66 13.28
N HIS A 143 31.31 -7.23 14.19
CA HIS A 143 31.15 -5.95 14.88
C HIS A 143 31.38 -4.74 13.98
N LEU A 144 32.25 -4.85 12.96
CA LEU A 144 32.35 -3.84 11.91
C LEU A 144 31.03 -3.72 11.14
N GLY A 145 30.40 -4.85 10.82
CA GLY A 145 29.07 -4.90 10.22
C GLY A 145 28.01 -4.22 11.08
N HIS A 146 27.96 -4.51 12.37
CA HIS A 146 27.05 -3.86 13.31
C HIS A 146 27.27 -2.34 13.37
N ALA A 147 28.54 -1.89 13.37
CA ALA A 147 28.86 -0.47 13.41
C ALA A 147 28.43 0.26 12.12
N PHE A 148 28.56 -0.37 10.95
CA PHE A 148 28.02 0.16 9.70
C PHE A 148 26.49 0.17 9.69
N ALA A 149 25.83 -0.88 10.20
CA ALA A 149 24.38 -0.94 10.30
C ALA A 149 23.83 0.19 11.21
N ALA A 150 24.50 0.47 12.34
CA ALA A 150 24.15 1.58 13.22
C ALA A 150 24.32 2.97 12.56
N ARG A 151 25.16 3.09 11.51
CA ARG A 151 25.29 4.28 10.65
C ARG A 151 24.31 4.28 9.47
N ALA A 152 23.42 3.30 9.36
CA ALA A 152 22.58 3.04 8.19
C ALA A 152 23.35 2.77 6.88
N GLU A 153 24.63 2.39 6.96
CA GLU A 153 25.47 1.97 5.82
C GLU A 153 25.26 0.49 5.53
N LEU A 154 24.03 0.14 5.15
CA LEU A 154 23.57 -1.26 5.08
C LEU A 154 24.36 -2.11 4.07
N ALA A 155 24.79 -1.54 2.95
CA ALA A 155 25.60 -2.25 1.96
C ALA A 155 26.98 -2.64 2.50
N ALA A 156 27.62 -1.73 3.25
CA ALA A 156 28.90 -2.00 3.92
C ALA A 156 28.72 -3.04 5.04
N ALA A 157 27.63 -2.94 5.81
CA ALA A 157 27.29 -3.93 6.83
C ALA A 157 27.13 -5.34 6.22
N ALA A 158 26.36 -5.46 5.13
CA ALA A 158 26.14 -6.71 4.43
C ALA A 158 27.45 -7.30 3.87
N ALA A 159 28.38 -6.48 3.37
CA ALA A 159 29.69 -6.95 2.94
C ALA A 159 30.48 -7.57 4.09
N CYS A 160 30.52 -6.92 5.25
CA CYS A 160 31.20 -7.44 6.44
C CYS A 160 30.61 -8.77 6.92
N TYR A 161 29.29 -8.93 6.93
CA TYR A 161 28.68 -10.21 7.33
C TYR A 161 28.95 -11.33 6.32
N ARG A 162 29.02 -11.04 5.02
CA ARG A 162 29.41 -12.04 4.01
C ARG A 162 30.84 -12.53 4.22
N GLU A 163 31.78 -11.63 4.54
CA GLU A 163 33.15 -12.00 4.91
C GLU A 163 33.19 -12.87 6.18
N ALA A 164 32.40 -12.51 7.20
CA ALA A 164 32.27 -13.34 8.39
C ALA A 164 31.72 -14.75 8.05
N LEU A 165 30.72 -14.85 7.18
CA LEU A 165 30.11 -16.12 6.75
C LEU A 165 31.03 -16.96 5.86
N ALA A 166 31.92 -16.34 5.08
CA ALA A 166 32.95 -17.04 4.32
C ALA A 166 33.98 -17.74 5.24
N LEU A 167 34.14 -17.24 6.46
CA LEU A 167 35.04 -17.78 7.49
C LEU A 167 34.33 -18.76 8.45
N THR A 168 33.01 -18.58 8.69
CA THR A 168 32.19 -19.50 9.50
C THR A 168 30.72 -19.49 9.07
N THR A 169 30.17 -20.66 8.74
CA THR A 169 28.78 -20.77 8.22
C THR A 169 27.74 -21.18 9.27
N GLU A 170 28.16 -21.50 10.49
CA GLU A 170 27.34 -22.18 11.52
C GLU A 170 26.73 -21.23 12.57
N ASP A 171 26.84 -19.90 12.40
CA ASP A 171 26.30 -18.93 13.35
C ASP A 171 24.97 -18.32 12.84
N PRO A 172 23.81 -18.64 13.46
CA PRO A 172 22.51 -18.10 13.06
C PRO A 172 22.43 -16.57 13.21
N ALA A 173 23.16 -15.96 14.15
CA ALA A 173 23.11 -14.53 14.38
C ALA A 173 23.73 -13.73 13.22
N ILE A 174 24.79 -14.28 12.58
CA ILE A 174 25.43 -13.62 11.42
C ILE A 174 24.51 -13.70 10.20
N HIS A 175 23.87 -14.85 9.96
CA HIS A 175 22.85 -14.97 8.90
C HIS A 175 21.68 -14.01 9.13
N TYR A 176 21.20 -13.90 10.36
CA TYR A 176 20.14 -12.95 10.71
C TYR A 176 20.57 -11.49 10.50
N ALA A 177 21.78 -11.10 10.95
CA ALA A 177 22.32 -9.76 10.75
C ALA A 177 22.52 -9.40 9.26
N LEU A 178 22.95 -10.36 8.44
CA LEU A 178 22.99 -10.19 6.99
C LEU A 178 21.58 -10.02 6.40
N GLY A 179 20.63 -10.85 6.83
CA GLY A 179 19.23 -10.77 6.40
C GLY A 179 18.61 -9.41 6.69
N THR A 180 18.77 -8.88 7.91
CA THR A 180 18.26 -7.55 8.29
C THR A 180 18.91 -6.41 7.49
N ALA A 181 20.23 -6.47 7.27
CA ALA A 181 20.94 -5.49 6.44
C ALA A 181 20.47 -5.52 4.97
N LEU A 182 20.18 -6.69 4.41
CA LEU A 182 19.65 -6.84 3.04
C LEU A 182 18.19 -6.39 2.96
N TYR A 183 17.38 -6.72 3.96
CA TYR A 183 15.99 -6.27 4.05
C TYR A 183 15.90 -4.74 4.06
N GLY A 184 16.73 -4.07 4.86
CA GLY A 184 16.79 -2.60 4.89
C GLY A 184 17.29 -1.95 3.58
N GLN A 185 18.00 -2.69 2.73
CA GLN A 185 18.36 -2.26 1.37
C GLN A 185 17.23 -2.45 0.35
N GLY A 186 16.09 -3.02 0.76
CA GLY A 186 15.01 -3.41 -0.14
C GLY A 186 15.25 -4.72 -0.90
N LEU A 187 16.34 -5.45 -0.59
CA LEU A 187 16.68 -6.73 -1.21
C LEU A 187 15.92 -7.88 -0.51
N ALA A 188 14.59 -7.83 -0.60
CA ALA A 188 13.69 -8.73 0.14
C ALA A 188 13.94 -10.21 -0.18
N ALA A 189 14.16 -10.57 -1.44
CA ALA A 189 14.43 -11.95 -1.84
C ALA A 189 15.72 -12.52 -1.21
N ASP A 190 16.79 -11.72 -1.19
CA ASP A 190 18.07 -12.13 -0.58
C ASP A 190 17.96 -12.22 0.95
N SER A 191 17.18 -11.32 1.57
CA SER A 191 16.94 -11.37 3.01
C SER A 191 16.23 -12.67 3.44
N ILE A 192 15.26 -13.15 2.65
CA ILE A 192 14.55 -14.42 2.91
C ILE A 192 15.51 -15.60 2.97
N ALA A 193 16.48 -15.66 2.05
CA ALA A 193 17.48 -16.74 2.04
C ALA A 193 18.31 -16.73 3.33
N CYS A 194 18.72 -15.55 3.79
CA CYS A 194 19.50 -15.38 5.01
C CYS A 194 18.68 -15.74 6.27
N PHE A 195 17.43 -15.29 6.37
CA PHE A 195 16.57 -15.65 7.51
C PHE A 195 16.28 -17.15 7.56
N ARG A 196 16.08 -17.81 6.41
CA ARG A 196 15.93 -19.27 6.35
C ARG A 196 17.20 -20.00 6.78
N ALA A 197 18.38 -19.49 6.42
CA ALA A 197 19.65 -20.05 6.89
C ALA A 197 19.81 -19.91 8.41
N ALA A 198 19.44 -18.75 8.97
CA ALA A 198 19.42 -18.56 10.43
C ALA A 198 18.47 -19.56 11.12
N LEU A 199 17.27 -19.77 10.57
CA LEU A 199 16.26 -20.68 11.12
C LEU A 199 16.61 -22.16 10.94
N ALA A 200 17.40 -22.52 9.93
CA ALA A 200 17.92 -23.88 9.76
C ALA A 200 18.92 -24.24 10.86
N LEU A 201 19.65 -23.24 11.38
CA LEU A 201 20.61 -23.41 12.48
C LEU A 201 19.95 -23.25 13.85
N ASN A 202 18.96 -22.37 13.98
CA ASN A 202 18.15 -22.17 15.19
C ASN A 202 16.66 -22.00 14.84
N PRO A 203 15.85 -23.07 14.89
CA PRO A 203 14.42 -23.00 14.59
C PRO A 203 13.60 -22.11 15.55
N ASP A 204 14.04 -21.96 16.80
CA ASP A 204 13.35 -21.20 17.85
C ASP A 204 13.88 -19.76 17.92
N PHE A 205 13.84 -19.05 16.78
CA PHE A 205 14.31 -17.67 16.65
C PHE A 205 13.16 -16.72 16.25
N PRO A 206 12.41 -16.17 17.21
CA PRO A 206 11.17 -15.44 16.92
C PRO A 206 11.39 -14.13 16.14
N GLU A 207 12.51 -13.44 16.35
CA GLU A 207 12.87 -12.25 15.57
C GLU A 207 13.11 -12.61 14.09
N ALA A 208 13.87 -13.67 13.81
CA ALA A 208 14.09 -14.15 12.45
C ALA A 208 12.80 -14.63 11.76
N LEU A 209 11.89 -15.26 12.50
CA LEU A 209 10.55 -15.63 11.99
C LEU A 209 9.71 -14.40 11.64
N CYS A 210 9.72 -13.37 12.48
CA CYS A 210 9.01 -12.11 12.20
C CYS A 210 9.59 -11.38 10.98
N ASP A 211 10.91 -11.29 10.88
CA ASP A 211 11.56 -10.58 9.77
C ASP A 211 11.43 -11.37 8.45
N LEU A 212 11.45 -12.70 8.51
CA LEU A 212 11.09 -13.56 7.37
C LEU A 212 9.65 -13.31 6.92
N GLY A 213 8.70 -13.21 7.86
CA GLY A 213 7.32 -12.86 7.54
C GLY A 213 7.21 -11.48 6.89
N SER A 214 7.97 -10.50 7.38
CA SER A 214 7.99 -9.13 6.84
C SER A 214 8.55 -9.08 5.42
N ALA A 215 9.64 -9.82 5.16
CA ALA A 215 10.22 -9.97 3.82
C ALA A 215 9.27 -10.68 2.83
N CYS A 216 8.56 -11.73 3.28
CA CYS A 216 7.53 -12.38 2.47
C CYS A 216 6.38 -11.41 2.13
N LYS A 217 5.91 -10.62 3.09
CA LYS A 217 4.85 -9.61 2.88
C LYS A 217 5.27 -8.55 1.86
N LEU A 218 6.52 -8.07 1.92
CA LEU A 218 7.06 -7.09 0.97
C LEU A 218 7.07 -7.63 -0.48
N LEU A 219 7.23 -8.94 -0.66
CA LEU A 219 7.11 -9.62 -1.95
C LEU A 219 5.67 -10.04 -2.28
N ASN A 220 4.66 -9.50 -1.58
CA ASN A 220 3.24 -9.84 -1.71
C ASN A 220 2.91 -11.33 -1.47
N ARG A 221 3.78 -12.05 -0.74
CA ARG A 221 3.57 -13.45 -0.32
C ARG A 221 2.90 -13.49 1.05
N VAL A 222 1.68 -12.92 1.12
CA VAL A 222 0.96 -12.66 2.38
C VAL A 222 0.65 -13.94 3.16
N ASP A 223 0.29 -15.03 2.47
CA ASP A 223 0.02 -16.31 3.13
C ASP A 223 1.23 -16.90 3.86
N GLU A 224 2.41 -16.81 3.25
CA GLU A 224 3.66 -17.25 3.89
C GLU A 224 4.03 -16.33 5.05
N ALA A 225 3.80 -15.03 4.92
CA ALA A 225 4.02 -14.08 6.01
C ALA A 225 3.18 -14.45 7.26
N ILE A 226 1.89 -14.74 7.07
CA ILE A 226 0.98 -15.16 8.15
C ILE A 226 1.49 -16.42 8.86
N GLU A 227 1.94 -17.42 8.11
CA GLU A 227 2.47 -18.66 8.71
C GLU A 227 3.72 -18.39 9.57
N HIS A 228 4.66 -17.58 9.07
CA HIS A 228 5.86 -17.24 9.84
C HIS A 228 5.56 -16.41 11.10
N TYR A 229 4.62 -15.46 11.06
CA TYR A 229 4.19 -14.76 12.26
C TYR A 229 3.52 -15.70 13.27
N ARG A 230 2.71 -16.65 12.82
CA ARG A 230 2.12 -17.67 13.70
C ARG A 230 3.18 -18.57 14.32
N GLN A 231 4.22 -18.93 13.58
CA GLN A 231 5.37 -19.67 14.12
C GLN A 231 6.11 -18.84 15.17
N ALA A 232 6.35 -17.55 14.93
CA ALA A 232 6.95 -16.66 15.91
C ALA A 232 6.13 -16.61 17.22
N LEU A 233 4.80 -16.59 17.11
CA LEU A 233 3.88 -16.62 18.26
C LEU A 233 3.82 -17.98 18.98
N LYS A 234 4.18 -19.09 18.32
CA LYS A 234 4.34 -20.38 19.01
C LYS A 234 5.58 -20.37 19.91
N VAL A 235 6.67 -19.74 19.45
CA VAL A 235 7.92 -19.61 20.22
C VAL A 235 7.78 -18.53 21.31
N LYS A 236 7.17 -17.40 21.00
CA LYS A 236 6.94 -16.27 21.92
C LYS A 236 5.49 -15.76 21.82
N PRO A 237 4.56 -16.31 22.62
CA PRO A 237 3.13 -15.96 22.56
C PRO A 237 2.79 -14.48 22.81
N ASP A 238 3.59 -13.81 23.66
CA ASP A 238 3.41 -12.42 24.06
C ASP A 238 4.34 -11.47 23.29
N SER A 239 4.48 -11.69 21.98
CA SER A 239 5.24 -10.82 21.09
C SER A 239 4.34 -9.76 20.45
N PHE A 240 4.45 -8.51 20.90
CA PHE A 240 3.73 -7.37 20.31
C PHE A 240 3.99 -7.27 18.79
N VAL A 241 5.26 -7.35 18.38
CA VAL A 241 5.67 -7.20 16.96
C VAL A 241 5.04 -8.29 16.09
N ALA A 242 5.04 -9.55 16.56
CA ALA A 242 4.44 -10.65 15.81
C ALA A 242 2.92 -10.53 15.72
N LEU A 243 2.24 -10.14 16.81
CA LEU A 243 0.78 -9.90 16.80
C LEU A 243 0.40 -8.73 15.89
N PHE A 244 1.11 -7.61 15.99
CA PHE A 244 0.87 -6.43 15.18
C PHE A 244 1.06 -6.72 13.69
N ASN A 245 2.16 -7.38 13.30
CA ASN A 245 2.44 -7.73 11.91
C ASN A 245 1.48 -8.81 11.38
N LEU A 246 1.11 -9.80 12.20
CA LEU A 246 0.05 -10.77 11.86
C LEU A 246 -1.28 -10.05 11.61
N GLY A 247 -1.65 -9.10 12.47
CA GLY A 247 -2.87 -8.30 12.30
C GLY A 247 -2.90 -7.55 10.97
N ILE A 248 -1.80 -6.91 10.59
CA ILE A 248 -1.68 -6.23 9.28
C ILE A 248 -1.81 -7.25 8.14
N ALA A 249 -1.09 -8.37 8.19
CA ALA A 249 -1.13 -9.37 7.12
C ALA A 249 -2.51 -10.03 6.98
N CYS A 250 -3.20 -10.31 8.10
CA CYS A 250 -4.58 -10.78 8.09
C CYS A 250 -5.54 -9.75 7.49
N ARG A 251 -5.37 -8.46 7.78
CA ARG A 251 -6.17 -7.39 7.16
C ARG A 251 -5.94 -7.34 5.64
N ASP A 252 -4.68 -7.37 5.19
CA ASP A 252 -4.32 -7.34 3.77
C ASP A 252 -4.90 -8.55 2.99
N LYS A 253 -5.03 -9.71 3.66
CA LYS A 253 -5.71 -10.91 3.13
C LYS A 253 -7.24 -10.83 3.17
N GLY A 254 -7.82 -9.88 3.89
CA GLY A 254 -9.26 -9.76 4.14
C GLY A 254 -9.77 -10.62 5.30
N ALA A 255 -8.89 -11.26 6.08
CA ALA A 255 -9.22 -11.99 7.32
C ALA A 255 -9.41 -11.00 8.49
N ARG A 256 -10.45 -10.19 8.42
CA ARG A 256 -10.64 -9.00 9.27
C ARG A 256 -10.91 -9.32 10.74
N GLU A 257 -11.68 -10.36 11.04
CA GLU A 257 -11.91 -10.80 12.44
C GLU A 257 -10.61 -11.24 13.11
N GLU A 258 -9.78 -12.02 12.41
CA GLU A 258 -8.47 -12.43 12.91
C GLU A 258 -7.54 -11.22 13.09
N ALA A 259 -7.58 -10.26 12.17
CA ALA A 259 -6.81 -9.03 12.28
C ALA A 259 -7.19 -8.22 13.54
N LEU A 260 -8.49 -8.05 13.81
CA LEU A 260 -8.97 -7.37 15.02
C LEU A 260 -8.52 -8.10 16.29
N ALA A 261 -8.66 -9.43 16.35
CA ALA A 261 -8.22 -10.20 17.50
C ALA A 261 -6.70 -10.08 17.75
N CYS A 262 -5.90 -10.01 16.68
CA CYS A 262 -4.46 -9.78 16.79
C CYS A 262 -4.15 -8.38 17.33
N PHE A 263 -4.82 -7.33 16.84
CA PHE A 263 -4.62 -5.97 17.34
C PHE A 263 -5.10 -5.79 18.78
N GLU A 264 -6.22 -6.41 19.17
CA GLU A 264 -6.71 -6.41 20.55
C GLU A 264 -5.69 -7.05 21.50
N ARG A 265 -5.11 -8.20 21.12
CA ARG A 265 -4.03 -8.83 21.91
C ARG A 265 -2.77 -7.98 21.95
N ALA A 266 -2.38 -7.36 20.84
CA ALA A 266 -1.23 -6.47 20.78
C ALA A 266 -1.43 -5.25 21.71
N LEU A 267 -2.62 -4.64 21.68
CA LEU A 267 -3.00 -3.54 22.57
C LEU A 267 -3.11 -3.97 24.03
N GLY A 268 -3.42 -5.24 24.31
CA GLY A 268 -3.32 -5.80 25.66
C GLY A 268 -1.88 -5.81 26.22
N LEU A 269 -0.88 -5.95 25.35
CA LEU A 269 0.55 -5.89 25.72
C LEU A 269 1.06 -4.44 25.76
N GLN A 270 0.62 -3.59 24.82
CA GLN A 270 1.00 -2.18 24.71
C GLN A 270 -0.23 -1.30 24.45
N PRO A 271 -0.94 -0.87 25.52
CA PRO A 271 -2.19 -0.11 25.38
C PRO A 271 -2.05 1.24 24.67
N ASP A 272 -0.89 1.88 24.79
CA ASP A 272 -0.59 3.20 24.24
C ASP A 272 0.05 3.14 22.85
N SER A 273 -0.03 2.00 22.15
CA SER A 273 0.51 1.89 20.79
C SER A 273 -0.39 2.62 19.78
N ALA A 274 0.03 3.84 19.40
CA ALA A 274 -0.68 4.65 18.41
C ALA A 274 -0.85 3.92 17.07
N ALA A 275 0.18 3.20 16.61
CA ALA A 275 0.15 2.42 15.37
C ALA A 275 -0.86 1.26 15.42
N ALA A 276 -0.97 0.55 16.55
CA ALA A 276 -1.94 -0.53 16.72
C ALA A 276 -3.38 -0.01 16.71
N HIS A 277 -3.66 1.10 17.40
CA HIS A 277 -4.98 1.75 17.32
C HIS A 277 -5.30 2.20 15.89
N TYR A 278 -4.35 2.82 15.19
CA TYR A 278 -4.52 3.23 13.80
C TYR A 278 -4.83 2.04 12.87
N CYS A 279 -4.06 0.97 12.93
CA CYS A 279 -4.29 -0.23 12.11
C CYS A 279 -5.63 -0.91 12.42
N MET A 280 -6.00 -1.00 13.71
CA MET A 280 -7.32 -1.50 14.14
C MET A 280 -8.45 -0.62 13.60
N GLY A 281 -8.29 0.71 13.64
CA GLY A 281 -9.25 1.66 13.07
C GLY A 281 -9.51 1.43 11.59
N HIS A 282 -8.47 1.20 10.79
CA HIS A 282 -8.62 0.84 9.38
C HIS A 282 -9.32 -0.50 9.17
N THR A 283 -9.00 -1.53 9.96
CA THR A 283 -9.70 -2.83 9.85
C THR A 283 -11.20 -2.68 10.13
N LEU A 284 -11.57 -1.80 11.07
CA LEU A 284 -12.97 -1.48 11.35
C LEU A 284 -13.62 -0.67 10.21
N ALA A 285 -12.90 0.28 9.63
CA ALA A 285 -13.36 1.08 8.50
C ALA A 285 -13.57 0.23 7.22
N ASP A 286 -12.73 -0.79 6.98
CA ASP A 286 -12.90 -1.75 5.89
C ASP A 286 -14.21 -2.55 5.99
N GLU A 287 -14.69 -2.74 7.23
CA GLU A 287 -16.00 -3.30 7.57
C GLU A 287 -17.10 -2.23 7.71
N ASP A 288 -16.88 -0.96 7.37
CA ASP A 288 -17.87 0.12 7.54
C ASP A 288 -18.36 0.30 9.00
N ARG A 289 -17.52 -0.07 9.99
CA ARG A 289 -17.75 0.17 11.43
C ARG A 289 -17.15 1.54 11.84
N LEU A 290 -17.66 2.60 11.23
CA LEU A 290 -17.01 3.92 11.27
C LEU A 290 -16.95 4.55 12.66
N ASP A 291 -17.96 4.40 13.51
CA ASP A 291 -17.91 4.95 14.88
C ASP A 291 -16.77 4.33 15.70
N GLU A 292 -16.59 3.02 15.59
CA GLU A 292 -15.52 2.29 16.26
C GLU A 292 -14.15 2.62 15.66
N ALA A 293 -14.09 2.75 14.32
CA ALA A 293 -12.88 3.21 13.63
C ALA A 293 -12.44 4.61 14.10
N ARG A 294 -13.39 5.54 14.22
CA ARG A 294 -13.15 6.90 14.74
C ARG A 294 -12.63 6.87 16.17
N ALA A 295 -13.21 6.05 17.04
CA ALA A 295 -12.74 5.87 18.41
C ALA A 295 -11.30 5.34 18.45
N CYS A 296 -10.93 4.43 17.54
CA CYS A 296 -9.55 3.98 17.38
C CYS A 296 -8.61 5.11 16.92
N PHE A 297 -8.98 5.90 15.91
CA PHE A 297 -8.16 7.02 15.46
C PHE A 297 -7.98 8.10 16.55
N GLN A 298 -9.01 8.36 17.33
CA GLN A 298 -8.92 9.26 18.50
C GLN A 298 -7.96 8.73 19.58
N ARG A 299 -7.96 7.42 19.84
CA ARG A 299 -6.99 6.78 20.75
C ARG A 299 -5.57 6.84 20.19
N ALA A 300 -5.39 6.64 18.88
CA ALA A 300 -4.09 6.81 18.23
C ALA A 300 -3.55 8.24 18.41
N LEU A 301 -4.40 9.26 18.25
CA LEU A 301 -4.03 10.67 18.47
C LEU A 301 -3.83 11.04 19.93
N SER A 302 -4.44 10.30 20.86
CA SER A 302 -4.19 10.49 22.29
C SER A 302 -2.81 9.97 22.68
N ALA A 303 -2.37 8.87 22.06
CA ALA A 303 -1.05 8.28 22.24
C ALA A 303 0.07 9.04 21.50
N ASP A 304 -0.17 9.48 20.26
CA ASP A 304 0.71 10.37 19.50
C ASP A 304 -0.10 11.56 18.91
N PRO A 305 -0.07 12.73 19.59
CA PRO A 305 -0.79 13.93 19.13
C PRO A 305 -0.33 14.51 17.78
N ASP A 306 0.80 14.05 17.24
CA ASP A 306 1.36 14.46 15.96
C ASP A 306 1.28 13.35 14.89
N PHE A 307 0.47 12.30 15.13
CA PHE A 307 0.23 11.23 14.16
C PHE A 307 -0.69 11.71 13.01
N ALA A 308 -0.06 12.21 11.94
CA ALA A 308 -0.75 12.88 10.84
C ALA A 308 -1.73 11.97 10.09
N GLU A 309 -1.34 10.72 9.83
CA GLU A 309 -2.17 9.72 9.16
C GLU A 309 -3.45 9.43 9.95
N ALA A 310 -3.34 9.20 11.28
CA ALA A 310 -4.51 9.00 12.12
C ALA A 310 -5.45 10.22 12.15
N ARG A 311 -4.89 11.44 12.17
CA ARG A 311 -5.71 12.67 12.10
C ARG A 311 -6.45 12.80 10.77
N TRP A 312 -5.80 12.39 9.68
CA TRP A 312 -6.38 12.36 8.35
C TRP A 312 -7.52 11.35 8.25
N SER A 313 -7.28 10.10 8.69
CA SER A 313 -8.28 9.03 8.70
C SER A 313 -9.49 9.35 9.58
N LEU A 314 -9.29 10.05 10.70
CA LEU A 314 -10.39 10.54 11.53
C LEU A 314 -11.34 11.48 10.77
N ALA A 315 -10.81 12.35 9.90
CA ALA A 315 -11.65 13.25 9.10
C ALA A 315 -12.42 12.47 8.01
N MET A 316 -11.76 11.54 7.32
CA MET A 316 -12.37 10.76 6.23
C MET A 316 -13.41 9.75 6.72
N SER A 317 -13.24 9.19 7.92
CA SER A 317 -14.18 8.24 8.54
C SER A 317 -15.51 8.86 8.98
N CYS A 318 -15.77 10.14 8.68
CA CYS A 318 -17.08 10.76 8.84
C CYS A 318 -18.08 10.37 7.74
N LEU A 319 -17.61 9.83 6.61
CA LEU A 319 -18.43 9.56 5.43
C LEU A 319 -18.80 8.07 5.35
N PRO A 320 -20.04 7.66 5.69
CA PRO A 320 -20.50 6.29 5.51
C PRO A 320 -20.59 5.93 4.03
N ARG A 321 -20.30 4.68 3.71
CA ARG A 321 -20.50 4.15 2.35
C ARG A 321 -21.99 3.89 2.11
N VAL A 322 -22.69 3.31 3.09
CA VAL A 322 -24.12 3.02 3.02
C VAL A 322 -24.84 3.70 4.17
N TYR A 323 -25.76 4.59 3.82
CA TYR A 323 -26.60 5.25 4.81
C TYR A 323 -27.65 4.30 5.38
N GLY A 324 -27.77 4.25 6.70
CA GLY A 324 -28.77 3.51 7.46
C GLY A 324 -30.14 4.19 7.55
N SER A 325 -31.09 3.52 8.22
CA SER A 325 -32.43 4.05 8.47
C SER A 325 -32.37 5.20 9.48
N GLY A 326 -32.61 6.44 9.04
CA GLY A 326 -32.65 7.63 9.89
C GLY A 326 -31.36 8.46 9.92
N GLU A 327 -30.31 8.02 9.21
CA GLU A 327 -29.16 8.89 8.97
C GLU A 327 -29.53 9.97 7.96
N ASP A 328 -29.22 11.23 8.30
CA ASP A 328 -29.41 12.37 7.41
C ASP A 328 -28.11 12.67 6.64
N PRO A 329 -28.10 12.50 5.30
CA PRO A 329 -26.95 12.85 4.47
C PRO A 329 -26.49 14.31 4.64
N ALA A 330 -27.39 15.25 4.92
CA ALA A 330 -27.02 16.65 5.12
C ALA A 330 -26.21 16.83 6.42
N SER A 331 -26.64 16.22 7.53
CA SER A 331 -25.90 16.21 8.80
C SER A 331 -24.51 15.57 8.67
N VAL A 332 -24.41 14.44 7.95
CA VAL A 332 -23.13 13.76 7.68
C VAL A 332 -22.17 14.67 6.90
N ARG A 333 -22.68 15.38 5.88
CA ARG A 333 -21.89 16.35 5.11
C ARG A 333 -21.42 17.52 5.96
N ALA A 334 -22.29 18.06 6.81
CA ALA A 334 -21.92 19.14 7.73
C ALA A 334 -20.81 18.70 8.69
N THR A 335 -20.90 17.46 9.19
CA THR A 335 -19.87 16.85 10.05
C THR A 335 -18.54 16.72 9.30
N PHE A 336 -18.55 16.19 8.08
CA PHE A 336 -17.34 16.10 7.25
C PHE A 336 -16.74 17.48 6.96
N ALA A 337 -17.55 18.49 6.65
CA ALA A 337 -17.08 19.85 6.39
C ALA A 337 -16.37 20.46 7.62
N ALA A 338 -16.91 20.24 8.82
CA ALA A 338 -16.31 20.68 10.07
C ALA A 338 -15.00 19.92 10.39
N GLU A 339 -14.96 18.62 10.13
CA GLU A 339 -13.76 17.81 10.33
C GLU A 339 -12.64 18.14 9.33
N LEU A 340 -12.99 18.44 8.08
CA LEU A 340 -12.05 18.96 7.10
C LEU A 340 -11.48 20.32 7.55
N GLU A 341 -12.31 21.19 8.12
CA GLU A 341 -11.84 22.47 8.68
C GLU A 341 -10.89 22.27 9.86
N ALA A 342 -11.23 21.35 10.76
CA ALA A 342 -10.37 21.01 11.88
C ALA A 342 -9.06 20.34 11.43
N LEU A 343 -9.08 19.58 10.33
CA LEU A 343 -7.89 18.99 9.71
C LEU A 343 -6.98 20.06 9.10
N GLU A 344 -7.55 21.00 8.34
CA GLU A 344 -6.83 22.14 7.76
C GLU A 344 -6.07 22.91 8.86
N ARG A 345 -6.78 23.27 9.95
CA ARG A 345 -6.20 23.97 11.11
C ARG A 345 -5.16 23.14 11.85
N TRP A 346 -5.34 21.82 11.92
CA TRP A 346 -4.38 20.93 12.58
C TRP A 346 -3.00 20.99 11.91
N PHE A 347 -2.98 21.16 10.58
CA PHE A 347 -1.79 21.33 9.76
C PHE A 347 -1.23 22.76 9.71
N ASP A 348 -1.71 23.72 10.51
CA ASP A 348 -1.14 25.09 10.48
C ASP A 348 0.22 25.20 11.21
N ARG A 349 0.64 24.15 11.93
CA ARG A 349 1.94 24.10 12.60
C ARG A 349 3.04 23.55 11.68
N PRO A 350 4.21 24.21 11.54
CA PRO A 350 5.29 23.73 10.67
C PRO A 350 5.72 22.28 10.91
N SER A 351 5.79 21.84 12.18
CA SER A 351 6.14 20.46 12.53
C SER A 351 5.19 19.41 11.96
N ARG A 352 3.90 19.76 11.80
CA ARG A 352 2.86 18.87 11.26
C ARG A 352 2.79 18.93 9.75
N ILE A 353 3.07 20.09 9.14
CA ILE A 353 3.15 20.20 7.68
C ILE A 353 4.22 19.24 7.14
N ALA A 354 5.37 19.14 7.82
CA ALA A 354 6.44 18.21 7.45
C ALA A 354 6.01 16.72 7.45
N ARG A 355 4.97 16.36 8.23
CA ARG A 355 4.37 15.02 8.26
C ARG A 355 3.25 14.83 7.23
N GLY A 356 2.74 15.93 6.67
CA GLY A 356 1.63 15.95 5.72
C GLY A 356 1.78 14.99 4.53
N PRO A 357 2.95 14.90 3.87
CA PRO A 357 3.09 13.99 2.72
C PRO A 357 2.85 12.51 3.01
N ALA A 358 3.07 12.06 4.25
CA ALA A 358 2.78 10.69 4.64
C ALA A 358 1.26 10.46 4.83
N ALA A 359 0.53 11.51 5.26
CA ALA A 359 -0.91 11.50 5.49
C ALA A 359 -1.76 11.69 4.22
N VAL A 360 -1.29 12.49 3.25
CA VAL A 360 -2.05 12.75 2.01
C VAL A 360 -2.35 11.41 1.32
N GLY A 361 -3.63 11.17 1.06
CA GLY A 361 -4.12 9.95 0.42
C GLY A 361 -4.14 8.70 1.29
N ALA A 362 -3.82 8.78 2.60
CA ALA A 362 -4.00 7.67 3.53
C ALA A 362 -5.45 7.14 3.50
N ASP A 363 -6.40 8.07 3.47
CA ASP A 363 -7.78 7.85 3.07
C ASP A 363 -8.23 8.97 2.12
N GLN A 364 -9.27 8.70 1.34
CA GLN A 364 -9.82 9.66 0.37
C GLN A 364 -11.32 9.85 0.64
N PRO A 365 -11.91 11.03 0.35
CA PRO A 365 -13.35 11.27 0.51
C PRO A 365 -14.18 10.57 -0.58
N PHE A 366 -13.84 9.33 -0.93
CA PHE A 366 -14.42 8.53 -2.02
C PHE A 366 -15.94 8.42 -1.93
N ALA A 367 -16.48 8.29 -0.71
CA ALA A 367 -17.92 8.17 -0.47
C ALA A 367 -18.71 9.46 -0.79
N LEU A 368 -18.03 10.61 -0.90
CA LEU A 368 -18.67 11.89 -1.18
C LEU A 368 -19.33 11.92 -2.58
N ALA A 369 -18.72 11.26 -3.56
CA ALA A 369 -19.27 11.14 -4.92
C ALA A 369 -20.62 10.41 -4.95
N TYR A 370 -20.91 9.53 -3.98
CA TYR A 370 -22.16 8.77 -3.92
C TYR A 370 -23.33 9.58 -3.33
N GLN A 371 -23.07 10.83 -2.97
CA GLN A 371 -24.08 11.80 -2.57
C GLN A 371 -24.38 12.68 -3.79
N GLU A 372 -25.64 12.79 -4.19
CA GLU A 372 -26.04 13.62 -5.34
C GLU A 372 -26.11 15.12 -4.96
N GLU A 373 -25.02 15.64 -4.39
CA GLU A 373 -24.84 17.03 -3.99
C GLU A 373 -23.64 17.66 -4.68
N ASP A 374 -23.60 18.99 -4.73
CA ASP A 374 -22.44 19.69 -5.25
C ASP A 374 -21.28 19.58 -4.25
N ASN A 375 -20.20 18.95 -4.69
CA ASN A 375 -19.03 18.66 -3.88
C ASN A 375 -17.86 19.59 -4.16
N ARG A 376 -17.97 20.50 -5.13
CA ARG A 376 -16.87 21.36 -5.58
C ARG A 376 -16.19 22.11 -4.44
N GLY A 377 -16.97 22.75 -3.56
CA GLY A 377 -16.41 23.53 -2.45
C GLY A 377 -15.63 22.69 -1.43
N LEU A 378 -16.13 21.48 -1.11
CA LEU A 378 -15.45 20.56 -0.21
C LEU A 378 -14.18 19.97 -0.85
N MET A 379 -14.27 19.59 -2.12
CA MET A 379 -13.15 19.05 -2.87
C MET A 379 -12.06 20.10 -3.09
N GLN A 380 -12.39 21.36 -3.39
CA GLN A 380 -11.40 22.44 -3.52
C GLN A 380 -10.59 22.65 -2.24
N ARG A 381 -11.25 22.61 -1.08
CA ARG A 381 -10.60 22.69 0.24
C ARG A 381 -9.68 21.50 0.48
N TYR A 382 -10.18 20.28 0.26
CA TYR A 382 -9.42 19.04 0.35
C TYR A 382 -8.19 19.04 -0.59
N GLY A 383 -8.37 19.37 -1.86
CA GLY A 383 -7.32 19.37 -2.86
C GLY A 383 -6.27 20.46 -2.63
N ALA A 384 -6.69 21.66 -2.19
CA ALA A 384 -5.76 22.70 -1.77
C ALA A 384 -4.89 22.26 -0.58
N LEU A 385 -5.48 21.56 0.40
CA LEU A 385 -4.73 20.97 1.50
C LEU A 385 -3.72 19.92 0.99
N CYS A 386 -4.14 19.01 0.11
CA CYS A 386 -3.25 18.00 -0.48
C CYS A 386 -2.04 18.65 -1.16
N VAL A 387 -2.25 19.61 -2.06
CA VAL A 387 -1.16 20.30 -2.77
C VAL A 387 -0.26 21.06 -1.80
N ARG A 388 -0.83 21.77 -0.81
CA ARG A 388 -0.05 22.49 0.22
C ARG A 388 0.90 21.58 0.98
N LEU A 389 0.42 20.40 1.39
CA LEU A 389 1.22 19.43 2.16
C LEU A 389 2.28 18.74 1.27
N MET A 390 1.93 18.44 0.02
CA MET A 390 2.81 17.73 -0.91
C MET A 390 3.95 18.60 -1.48
N ALA A 391 3.74 19.91 -1.60
CA ALA A 391 4.73 20.86 -2.09
C ALA A 391 6.05 20.87 -1.30
N GLN A 392 6.06 20.34 -0.07
CA GLN A 392 7.27 20.26 0.76
C GLN A 392 8.16 19.06 0.44
N ARG A 393 7.65 18.03 -0.25
CA ARG A 393 8.33 16.73 -0.36
C ARG A 393 9.25 16.63 -1.57
N ILE A 394 8.89 17.26 -2.68
CA ILE A 394 9.67 17.20 -3.91
C ILE A 394 9.95 18.64 -4.33
N ALA A 395 11.24 18.97 -4.48
CA ALA A 395 11.65 20.27 -4.99
C ALA A 395 10.98 20.51 -6.36
N PRO A 396 10.46 21.72 -6.64
CA PRO A 396 9.88 22.03 -7.93
C PRO A 396 10.86 21.67 -9.05
N GLN A 397 10.50 20.70 -9.88
CA GLN A 397 11.33 20.34 -11.01
C GLN A 397 11.04 21.30 -12.17
N PRO A 398 12.06 21.70 -12.95
CA PRO A 398 11.84 22.53 -14.13
C PRO A 398 10.97 21.78 -15.12
N LEU A 399 9.78 22.30 -15.37
CA LEU A 399 8.87 21.74 -16.36
C LEU A 399 9.41 21.99 -17.77
N PRO A 400 9.11 21.11 -18.74
CA PRO A 400 9.36 21.39 -20.15
C PRO A 400 8.73 22.73 -20.54
N ASP A 401 9.49 23.59 -21.23
CA ASP A 401 8.96 24.84 -21.78
C ASP A 401 8.07 24.51 -22.98
N PRO A 402 6.75 24.78 -22.92
CA PRO A 402 5.83 24.51 -24.03
C PRO A 402 6.29 25.16 -25.34
N ALA A 403 6.96 26.31 -25.28
CA ALA A 403 7.43 27.05 -26.46
C ALA A 403 8.58 26.34 -27.20
N ASN A 404 9.32 25.46 -26.53
CA ASN A 404 10.43 24.69 -27.13
C ASN A 404 9.97 23.40 -27.83
N HIS A 405 8.67 23.05 -27.79
CA HIS A 405 8.12 21.86 -28.46
C HIS A 405 7.70 22.09 -29.92
N ALA A 406 8.01 23.27 -30.48
CA ALA A 406 7.69 23.67 -31.86
C ALA A 406 8.47 22.90 -32.97
N SER A 407 9.21 21.84 -32.64
CA SER A 407 10.01 21.07 -33.60
C SER A 407 9.55 19.60 -33.73
N GLY A 408 8.62 19.34 -34.64
CA GLY A 408 8.49 18.09 -35.44
C GLY A 408 8.32 16.70 -34.79
N GLY A 409 8.40 16.50 -33.47
CA GLY A 409 8.29 15.18 -32.81
C GLY A 409 6.90 14.89 -32.24
N ALA A 410 6.53 13.64 -31.94
CA ALA A 410 5.23 13.30 -31.31
C ALA A 410 5.02 14.01 -29.94
N LEU A 411 3.76 14.35 -29.61
CA LEU A 411 3.37 14.88 -28.30
C LEU A 411 3.46 13.78 -27.23
N ARG A 412 4.16 14.04 -26.14
CA ARG A 412 4.44 13.07 -25.08
C ARG A 412 3.31 13.09 -24.05
N ILE A 413 2.53 12.02 -24.00
CA ILE A 413 1.42 11.90 -23.06
C ILE A 413 1.77 10.86 -22.01
N GLY A 414 1.86 11.27 -20.75
CA GLY A 414 1.91 10.36 -19.62
C GLY A 414 0.50 9.95 -19.19
N VAL A 415 0.27 8.67 -18.93
CA VAL A 415 -0.95 8.15 -18.30
C VAL A 415 -0.56 7.43 -17.02
N VAL A 416 -1.03 7.92 -15.88
CA VAL A 416 -0.70 7.41 -14.54
C VAL A 416 -1.93 6.75 -13.94
N SER A 417 -1.87 5.45 -13.69
CA SER A 417 -3.00 4.70 -13.13
C SER A 417 -2.54 3.42 -12.45
N GLN A 418 -3.29 2.97 -11.44
CA GLN A 418 -3.12 1.62 -10.86
C GLN A 418 -3.85 0.52 -11.66
N TYR A 419 -4.62 0.91 -12.67
CA TYR A 419 -5.61 0.03 -13.28
C TYR A 419 -5.31 -0.30 -14.74
N PHE A 420 -4.05 -0.47 -15.12
CA PHE A 420 -3.66 -1.01 -16.44
C PHE A 420 -3.96 -2.51 -16.58
N ARG A 421 -5.12 -2.98 -16.13
CA ARG A 421 -5.54 -4.39 -16.02
C ARG A 421 -7.02 -4.52 -16.38
N ASP A 422 -7.59 -5.73 -16.35
CA ASP A 422 -9.04 -5.92 -16.53
C ASP A 422 -9.83 -5.24 -15.40
N HIS A 423 -10.16 -3.97 -15.64
CA HIS A 423 -10.76 -3.06 -14.69
C HIS A 423 -11.67 -2.06 -15.42
N SER A 424 -12.63 -1.48 -14.69
CA SER A 424 -13.61 -0.53 -15.24
C SER A 424 -12.95 0.69 -15.88
N VAL A 425 -11.95 1.28 -15.21
CA VAL A 425 -11.23 2.46 -15.70
C VAL A 425 -10.50 2.15 -17.00
N TRP A 426 -9.83 1.00 -17.09
CA TRP A 426 -9.18 0.55 -18.32
C TRP A 426 -10.17 0.38 -19.46
N ASN A 427 -11.18 -0.45 -19.24
CA ASN A 427 -12.13 -0.86 -20.27
C ASN A 427 -13.00 0.28 -20.77
N ALA A 428 -13.39 1.23 -19.90
CA ALA A 428 -14.23 2.35 -20.27
C ALA A 428 -13.43 3.50 -20.89
N LEU A 429 -12.24 3.81 -20.39
CA LEU A 429 -11.51 5.03 -20.74
C LEU A 429 -10.21 4.73 -21.51
N MET A 430 -9.25 4.13 -20.80
CA MET A 430 -7.85 4.12 -21.23
C MET A 430 -7.62 3.23 -22.45
N LYS A 431 -8.27 2.07 -22.52
CA LYS A 431 -8.07 1.10 -23.61
C LYS A 431 -8.34 1.69 -24.98
N GLY A 432 -9.34 2.59 -25.09
CA GLY A 432 -9.63 3.30 -26.32
C GLY A 432 -8.48 4.21 -26.77
N TRP A 433 -7.85 4.91 -25.83
CA TRP A 433 -6.71 5.80 -26.12
C TRP A 433 -5.50 5.02 -26.62
N PHE A 434 -5.11 3.94 -25.91
CA PHE A 434 -3.97 3.09 -26.29
C PHE A 434 -4.18 2.35 -27.62
N ARG A 435 -5.42 2.17 -28.05
CA ARG A 435 -5.74 1.50 -29.30
C ARG A 435 -5.80 2.46 -30.49
N GLN A 436 -6.32 3.68 -30.30
CA GLN A 436 -6.79 4.52 -31.40
C GLN A 436 -6.06 5.86 -31.57
N LEU A 437 -5.32 6.33 -30.55
CA LEU A 437 -4.51 7.54 -30.71
C LEU A 437 -3.41 7.30 -31.76
N ASP A 438 -3.23 8.28 -32.63
CA ASP A 438 -2.22 8.23 -33.69
C ASP A 438 -0.79 8.21 -33.10
N SER A 439 -0.11 7.08 -33.23
CA SER A 439 1.25 6.88 -32.69
C SER A 439 2.33 7.75 -33.35
N GLU A 440 2.07 8.30 -34.54
CA GLU A 440 2.99 9.25 -35.19
C GLU A 440 2.90 10.64 -34.55
N ARG A 441 1.71 11.01 -34.08
CA ARG A 441 1.42 12.31 -33.45
C ARG A 441 1.55 12.28 -31.94
N PHE A 442 1.35 11.12 -31.31
CA PHE A 442 1.26 10.96 -29.86
C PHE A 442 2.10 9.78 -29.35
N ALA A 443 3.03 10.06 -28.43
CA ALA A 443 3.81 9.04 -27.74
C ALA A 443 3.23 8.80 -26.34
N LEU A 444 2.65 7.62 -26.11
CA LEU A 444 2.03 7.25 -24.83
C LEU A 444 3.06 6.63 -23.87
N PHE A 445 3.25 7.26 -22.72
CA PHE A 445 4.05 6.76 -21.60
C PHE A 445 3.10 6.24 -20.53
N ALA A 446 3.10 4.93 -20.28
CA ALA A 446 2.25 4.30 -19.27
C ALA A 446 3.01 4.15 -17.96
N PHE A 447 2.45 4.68 -16.87
CA PHE A 447 2.96 4.52 -15.51
C PHE A 447 1.94 3.69 -14.71
N ASP A 448 2.13 2.37 -14.72
CA ASP A 448 1.29 1.42 -14.00
C ASP A 448 1.75 1.31 -12.54
N LEU A 449 0.95 1.88 -11.64
CA LEU A 449 1.17 1.84 -10.20
C LEU A 449 0.82 0.48 -9.60
N GLY A 450 0.17 -0.40 -10.38
CA GLY A 450 -0.17 -1.75 -9.99
C GLY A 450 0.95 -2.77 -10.24
N THR A 451 0.71 -4.00 -9.79
CA THR A 451 1.60 -5.15 -9.99
C THR A 451 0.92 -6.31 -10.72
N SER A 452 -0.29 -6.09 -11.24
CA SER A 452 -1.02 -7.11 -11.98
C SER A 452 -0.35 -7.38 -13.34
N ASP A 453 -0.40 -8.63 -13.81
CA ASP A 453 0.02 -8.96 -15.17
C ASP A 453 -1.04 -9.89 -15.80
N ASP A 454 -1.90 -9.30 -16.63
CA ASP A 454 -2.97 -9.98 -17.35
C ASP A 454 -2.91 -9.68 -18.86
N ARG A 455 -3.95 -10.04 -19.61
CA ARG A 455 -3.97 -9.79 -21.06
C ARG A 455 -4.07 -8.31 -21.41
N GLU A 456 -4.69 -7.51 -20.54
CA GLU A 456 -4.91 -6.09 -20.74
C GLU A 456 -3.64 -5.30 -20.38
N THR A 457 -2.89 -5.70 -19.34
CA THR A 457 -1.56 -5.14 -19.05
C THR A 457 -0.60 -5.39 -20.21
N ALA A 458 -0.59 -6.61 -20.77
CA ALA A 458 0.22 -6.96 -21.93
C ALA A 458 -0.17 -6.15 -23.17
N PHE A 459 -1.47 -5.94 -23.40
CA PHE A 459 -1.95 -5.09 -24.48
C PHE A 459 -1.49 -3.64 -24.31
N ALA A 460 -1.67 -3.04 -23.12
CA ALA A 460 -1.18 -1.70 -22.81
C ALA A 460 0.33 -1.57 -23.09
N ARG A 461 1.13 -2.52 -22.61
CA ARG A 461 2.59 -2.59 -22.79
C ARG A 461 3.00 -2.64 -24.26
N SER A 462 2.26 -3.39 -25.08
CA SER A 462 2.51 -3.48 -26.53
C SER A 462 2.16 -2.22 -27.32
N ARG A 463 1.37 -1.31 -26.73
CA ARG A 463 0.91 -0.07 -27.38
C ARG A 463 1.60 1.18 -26.86
N ALA A 464 2.15 1.12 -25.65
CA ALA A 464 2.87 2.23 -25.06
C ALA A 464 4.21 2.46 -25.78
N ALA A 465 4.60 3.73 -25.95
CA ALA A 465 5.94 4.10 -26.35
C ALA A 465 6.96 3.68 -25.27
N ARG A 466 6.58 3.82 -23.99
CA ARG A 466 7.29 3.21 -22.84
C ARG A 466 6.28 2.81 -21.77
N PHE A 467 6.55 1.68 -21.11
CA PHE A 467 5.71 1.13 -20.05
C PHE A 467 6.54 0.94 -18.78
N PHE A 468 6.15 1.59 -17.70
CA PHE A 468 6.77 1.50 -16.38
C PHE A 468 5.79 0.83 -15.43
N GLN A 469 6.26 -0.16 -14.68
CA GLN A 469 5.45 -0.90 -13.72
C GLN A 469 6.32 -1.30 -12.53
N GLY A 470 5.79 -1.17 -11.31
CA GLY A 470 6.50 -1.58 -10.11
C GLY A 470 5.98 -0.94 -8.83
N THR A 471 6.54 -1.37 -7.71
CA THR A 471 6.23 -0.83 -6.37
C THR A 471 7.23 0.25 -5.99
N PHE A 472 7.29 1.31 -6.78
CA PHE A 472 8.15 2.47 -6.50
C PHE A 472 7.53 3.37 -5.43
N ASP A 473 8.38 4.02 -4.65
CA ASP A 473 7.93 5.08 -3.75
C ASP A 473 7.60 6.38 -4.52
N LEU A 474 7.08 7.37 -3.79
CA LEU A 474 6.65 8.63 -4.39
C LEU A 474 7.79 9.37 -5.11
N PRO A 475 8.97 9.61 -4.50
CA PRO A 475 10.11 10.21 -5.21
C PRO A 475 10.51 9.45 -6.47
N GLN A 476 10.60 8.11 -6.40
CA GLN A 476 10.95 7.29 -7.56
C GLN A 476 9.92 7.42 -8.68
N TRP A 477 8.62 7.38 -8.37
CA TRP A 477 7.58 7.58 -9.38
C TRP A 477 7.63 8.98 -9.99
N ALA A 478 7.80 10.02 -9.16
CA ALA A 478 7.93 11.39 -9.64
C ALA A 478 9.14 11.53 -10.58
N ASP A 479 10.29 10.98 -10.21
CA ASP A 479 11.50 11.00 -11.03
C ASP A 479 11.31 10.22 -12.35
N GLN A 480 10.70 9.03 -12.30
CA GLN A 480 10.38 8.27 -13.52
C GLN A 480 9.51 9.10 -14.48
N ILE A 481 8.47 9.75 -13.96
CA ILE A 481 7.57 10.61 -14.75
C ILE A 481 8.34 11.81 -15.32
N THR A 482 9.04 12.58 -14.49
CA THR A 482 9.70 13.81 -14.93
C THR A 482 10.86 13.55 -15.88
N GLN A 483 11.59 12.43 -15.75
CA GLN A 483 12.59 12.00 -16.74
C GLN A 483 12.00 11.75 -18.12
N GLN A 484 10.73 11.33 -18.19
CA GLN A 484 10.01 11.21 -19.46
C GLN A 484 9.47 12.54 -19.98
N ARG A 485 9.70 13.67 -19.30
CA ARG A 485 9.31 15.03 -19.72
C ARG A 485 7.97 15.07 -20.49
N PRO A 486 6.87 14.56 -19.90
CA PRO A 486 5.58 14.55 -20.57
C PRO A 486 5.10 15.98 -20.83
N ASP A 487 4.51 16.21 -22.01
CA ASP A 487 3.85 17.46 -22.36
C ASP A 487 2.49 17.56 -21.66
N VAL A 488 1.81 16.41 -21.58
CA VAL A 488 0.51 16.23 -20.91
C VAL A 488 0.57 15.01 -20.00
N LEU A 489 0.02 15.13 -18.79
CA LEU A 489 -0.11 14.02 -17.84
C LEU A 489 -1.59 13.79 -17.50
N ILE A 490 -2.07 12.57 -17.69
CA ILE A 490 -3.48 12.20 -17.49
C ILE A 490 -3.58 11.23 -16.31
N TYR A 491 -4.46 11.56 -15.36
CA TYR A 491 -4.81 10.76 -14.20
C TYR A 491 -6.27 10.31 -14.31
N PRO A 492 -6.54 9.05 -14.69
CA PRO A 492 -7.91 8.65 -14.99
C PRO A 492 -8.83 8.53 -13.77
N GLU A 493 -8.28 8.39 -12.56
CA GLU A 493 -9.06 7.99 -11.38
C GLU A 493 -8.57 8.56 -10.03
N ILE A 494 -8.23 9.84 -9.99
CA ILE A 494 -7.96 10.54 -8.71
C ILE A 494 -9.17 10.34 -7.77
N GLY A 495 -8.92 9.84 -6.56
CA GLY A 495 -9.98 9.43 -5.63
C GLY A 495 -9.98 7.92 -5.32
N MET A 496 -9.33 7.09 -6.13
CA MET A 496 -9.38 5.62 -6.00
C MET A 496 -8.07 4.98 -5.56
N ASP A 497 -6.91 5.57 -5.90
CA ASP A 497 -5.59 5.09 -5.50
C ASP A 497 -4.81 6.19 -4.73
N PRO A 498 -4.20 5.88 -3.58
CA PRO A 498 -3.43 6.85 -2.80
C PRO A 498 -2.25 7.48 -3.55
N MET A 499 -1.52 6.71 -4.36
CA MET A 499 -0.32 7.19 -5.06
C MET A 499 -0.70 8.09 -6.24
N THR A 500 -1.76 7.77 -6.98
CA THR A 500 -2.35 8.64 -8.00
C THR A 500 -2.67 10.03 -7.44
N LEU A 501 -3.32 10.12 -6.27
CA LEU A 501 -3.61 11.41 -5.62
C LEU A 501 -2.32 12.16 -5.23
N ARG A 502 -1.34 11.46 -4.65
CA ARG A 502 -0.06 12.06 -4.26
C ARG A 502 0.70 12.63 -5.45
N LEU A 503 0.79 11.88 -6.55
CA LEU A 503 1.43 12.33 -7.79
C LEU A 503 0.66 13.48 -8.43
N ALA A 504 -0.67 13.40 -8.48
CA ALA A 504 -1.53 14.46 -9.01
C ALA A 504 -1.46 15.77 -8.21
N SER A 505 -1.15 15.68 -6.90
CA SER A 505 -0.95 16.84 -6.03
C SER A 505 0.39 17.55 -6.27
N LEU A 506 1.26 16.97 -7.10
CA LEU A 506 2.49 17.59 -7.58
C LEU A 506 2.27 18.12 -9.00
N ARG A 507 3.06 19.13 -9.41
CA ARG A 507 3.11 19.58 -10.80
C ARG A 507 4.26 18.86 -11.50
N LEU A 508 3.94 17.77 -12.21
CA LEU A 508 4.92 16.90 -12.89
C LEU A 508 4.92 17.08 -14.43
N ALA A 509 3.94 17.80 -14.97
CA ALA A 509 3.87 18.18 -16.38
C ALA A 509 3.31 19.62 -16.56
N PRO A 510 3.57 20.26 -17.72
CA PRO A 510 2.99 21.56 -18.03
C PRO A 510 1.47 21.55 -18.06
N VAL A 511 0.86 20.44 -18.49
CA VAL A 511 -0.59 20.22 -18.45
C VAL A 511 -0.91 18.92 -17.71
N GLN A 512 -1.80 19.00 -16.74
CA GLN A 512 -2.32 17.84 -16.01
C GLN A 512 -3.84 17.75 -16.13
N ILE A 513 -4.33 16.53 -16.33
CA ILE A 513 -5.71 16.25 -16.67
C ILE A 513 -6.25 15.16 -15.76
N ALA A 514 -7.45 15.35 -15.23
CA ALA A 514 -8.24 14.31 -14.59
C ALA A 514 -9.38 13.83 -15.51
N THR A 515 -9.94 12.65 -15.26
CA THR A 515 -11.18 12.21 -15.91
C THR A 515 -12.04 11.35 -14.98
N TRP A 516 -13.16 10.86 -15.50
CA TRP A 516 -14.27 10.32 -14.72
C TRP A 516 -14.12 8.84 -14.30
N GLY A 517 -12.91 8.29 -14.25
CA GLY A 517 -12.69 6.97 -13.65
C GLY A 517 -13.20 6.96 -12.20
N HIS A 518 -12.98 8.08 -11.49
CA HIS A 518 -13.81 8.50 -10.35
C HIS A 518 -14.59 9.75 -10.76
N PRO A 519 -15.94 9.70 -10.89
CA PRO A 519 -16.71 10.78 -11.50
C PRO A 519 -16.99 11.94 -10.52
N GLU A 520 -15.93 12.61 -10.08
CA GLU A 520 -15.94 13.72 -9.13
C GLU A 520 -14.82 14.72 -9.46
N THR A 521 -15.06 16.01 -9.19
CA THR A 521 -13.99 17.02 -9.30
C THR A 521 -12.87 16.71 -8.30
N THR A 522 -11.62 16.87 -8.72
CA THR A 522 -10.47 16.56 -7.86
C THR A 522 -10.25 17.61 -6.80
N GLY A 523 -10.64 18.86 -7.09
CA GLY A 523 -10.35 20.02 -6.24
C GLY A 523 -8.88 20.41 -6.19
N LEU A 524 -8.00 19.72 -6.93
CA LEU A 524 -6.55 19.93 -6.91
C LEU A 524 -6.18 21.14 -7.77
N PRO A 525 -5.51 22.18 -7.23
CA PRO A 525 -5.01 23.31 -8.01
C PRO A 525 -3.98 22.93 -9.09
N THR A 526 -3.39 21.74 -9.00
CA THR A 526 -2.40 21.21 -9.95
C THR A 526 -3.01 20.55 -11.18
N ILE A 527 -4.33 20.31 -11.21
CA ILE A 527 -5.04 19.73 -12.34
C ILE A 527 -5.73 20.85 -13.14
N ASP A 528 -5.39 20.95 -14.42
CA ASP A 528 -5.86 22.05 -15.28
C ASP A 528 -7.24 21.74 -15.88
N TYR A 529 -7.42 20.50 -16.37
CA TYR A 529 -8.61 20.09 -17.10
C TYR A 529 -9.26 18.84 -16.53
N TYR A 530 -10.58 18.78 -16.66
CA TYR A 530 -11.36 17.56 -16.40
C TYR A 530 -11.97 17.07 -17.72
N LEU A 531 -11.52 15.93 -18.21
CA LEU A 531 -12.06 15.28 -19.41
C LEU A 531 -13.35 14.55 -19.08
N SER A 532 -14.40 14.90 -19.81
CA SER A 532 -15.76 14.40 -19.67
C SER A 532 -16.40 14.11 -21.03
N ALA A 533 -17.73 14.05 -21.11
CA ALA A 533 -18.49 13.64 -22.27
C ALA A 533 -19.78 14.45 -22.43
N GLN A 534 -20.09 14.85 -23.67
CA GLN A 534 -21.27 15.67 -24.00
C GLN A 534 -22.59 15.00 -23.60
N ASP A 535 -22.74 13.69 -23.82
CA ASP A 535 -23.98 12.98 -23.51
C ASP A 535 -24.14 12.71 -22.00
N LEU A 536 -23.06 12.84 -21.23
CA LEU A 536 -23.04 12.58 -19.78
C LEU A 536 -23.23 13.85 -18.95
N GLU A 537 -22.94 15.03 -19.49
CA GLU A 537 -23.03 16.28 -18.75
C GLU A 537 -24.41 16.96 -18.87
N PRO A 538 -24.92 17.61 -17.81
CA PRO A 538 -26.03 18.53 -17.93
C PRO A 538 -25.58 19.91 -18.45
N PRO A 539 -26.52 20.76 -18.92
CA PRO A 539 -26.22 22.17 -19.15
C PRO A 539 -25.66 22.83 -17.89
N GLY A 540 -24.62 23.67 -18.05
CA GLY A 540 -24.00 24.38 -16.92
C GLY A 540 -23.04 23.54 -16.05
N ALA A 541 -22.72 22.30 -16.46
CA ALA A 541 -21.88 21.37 -15.69
C ALA A 541 -20.53 21.95 -15.24
N ALA A 542 -19.92 22.84 -16.03
CA ALA A 542 -18.64 23.48 -15.70
C ALA A 542 -18.64 24.19 -14.33
N ALA A 543 -19.81 24.60 -13.81
CA ALA A 543 -19.92 25.21 -12.48
C ALA A 543 -19.59 24.23 -11.32
N HIS A 544 -19.59 22.92 -11.58
CA HIS A 544 -19.37 21.88 -10.56
C HIS A 544 -17.95 21.32 -10.55
N TYR A 545 -17.06 21.84 -11.39
CA TYR A 545 -15.66 21.43 -11.47
C TYR A 545 -14.74 22.56 -11.00
N SER A 546 -13.68 22.21 -10.25
CA SER A 546 -12.57 23.14 -9.99
C SER A 546 -11.69 23.32 -11.21
N GLU A 547 -11.56 22.26 -12.02
CA GLU A 547 -10.84 22.21 -13.28
C GLU A 547 -11.65 22.84 -14.42
N GLN A 548 -10.98 23.14 -15.54
CA GLN A 548 -11.69 23.47 -16.76
C GLN A 548 -12.29 22.20 -17.40
N LEU A 549 -13.62 22.15 -17.47
CA LEU A 549 -14.35 21.03 -18.06
C LEU A 549 -14.16 20.96 -19.58
N VAL A 550 -13.81 19.78 -20.07
CA VAL A 550 -13.68 19.46 -21.50
C VAL A 550 -14.60 18.28 -21.82
N ALA A 551 -15.75 18.58 -22.42
CA ALA A 551 -16.74 17.56 -22.79
C ALA A 551 -16.47 17.04 -24.21
N LEU A 552 -15.88 15.84 -24.30
CA LEU A 552 -15.64 15.15 -25.57
C LEU A 552 -16.98 14.73 -26.23
N PRO A 553 -17.04 14.59 -27.55
CA PRO A 553 -18.24 14.15 -28.25
C PRO A 553 -18.85 12.87 -27.68
N HIS A 554 -20.17 12.77 -27.77
CA HIS A 554 -20.92 11.56 -27.44
C HIS A 554 -20.67 11.10 -25.99
N LEU A 555 -20.32 9.82 -25.79
CA LEU A 555 -19.98 9.24 -24.48
C LEU A 555 -18.54 9.54 -24.02
N GLY A 556 -17.76 10.30 -24.79
CA GLY A 556 -16.40 10.72 -24.43
C GLY A 556 -15.36 9.60 -24.37
N CYS A 557 -15.71 8.39 -24.82
CA CYS A 557 -14.82 7.23 -24.81
C CYS A 557 -15.07 6.30 -26.01
N CYS A 558 -14.07 5.47 -26.34
CA CYS A 558 -14.13 4.47 -27.40
C CYS A 558 -14.10 3.05 -26.80
N VAL A 559 -15.29 2.47 -26.56
CA VAL A 559 -15.45 1.14 -25.98
C VAL A 559 -15.57 0.09 -27.08
N GLU A 560 -14.93 -1.07 -26.91
CA GLU A 560 -14.96 -2.17 -27.88
C GLU A 560 -16.32 -2.86 -27.95
N SER A 561 -16.75 -3.20 -29.16
CA SER A 561 -17.82 -4.17 -29.35
C SER A 561 -17.32 -5.60 -29.09
N SER A 562 -17.27 -6.03 -27.83
CA SER A 562 -17.05 -7.43 -27.47
C SER A 562 -18.24 -8.00 -26.71
N ALA A 563 -18.98 -8.91 -27.35
CA ALA A 563 -20.02 -9.68 -26.69
C ALA A 563 -19.37 -10.75 -25.81
N ALA A 564 -19.45 -10.58 -24.49
CA ALA A 564 -18.99 -11.62 -23.57
C ALA A 564 -19.94 -12.84 -23.66
N PRO A 565 -19.42 -14.07 -23.57
CA PRO A 565 -20.25 -15.27 -23.52
C PRO A 565 -21.12 -15.24 -22.26
N ALA A 566 -22.37 -15.66 -22.40
CA ALA A 566 -23.31 -15.81 -21.29
C ALA A 566 -23.36 -17.28 -20.86
N ALA A 567 -23.29 -17.54 -19.55
CA ALA A 567 -23.52 -18.86 -18.98
C ALA A 567 -25.02 -19.09 -18.76
N PRO A 568 -25.52 -20.34 -18.79
CA PRO A 568 -26.89 -20.64 -18.38
C PRO A 568 -27.18 -20.10 -16.96
N CYS A 569 -28.32 -19.44 -16.80
CA CYS A 569 -28.74 -18.87 -15.51
C CYS A 569 -29.77 -19.79 -14.84
N ASP A 570 -29.36 -20.48 -13.78
CA ASP A 570 -30.28 -21.19 -12.89
C ASP A 570 -30.79 -20.23 -11.82
N LEU A 571 -32.06 -19.82 -11.94
CA LEU A 571 -32.73 -18.94 -10.98
C LEU A 571 -33.14 -19.68 -9.70
N GLY A 572 -33.39 -20.99 -9.79
CA GLY A 572 -33.88 -21.81 -8.69
C GLY A 572 -32.88 -21.91 -7.55
N GLN A 573 -31.58 -21.89 -7.87
CA GLN A 573 -30.49 -21.89 -6.88
C GLN A 573 -30.56 -20.68 -5.90
N TRP A 574 -31.24 -19.59 -6.29
CA TRP A 574 -31.41 -18.39 -5.47
C TRP A 574 -32.85 -18.21 -4.96
N GLY A 575 -33.72 -19.21 -5.14
CA GLY A 575 -35.13 -19.12 -4.80
C GLY A 575 -35.90 -18.10 -5.66
N LEU A 576 -35.41 -17.81 -6.87
CA LEU A 576 -36.08 -16.92 -7.81
C LEU A 576 -37.05 -17.72 -8.70
N ASP A 577 -38.25 -17.19 -8.89
CA ASP A 577 -39.27 -17.81 -9.72
C ASP A 577 -39.17 -17.26 -11.16
N PRO A 578 -38.91 -18.12 -12.16
CA PRO A 578 -38.83 -17.69 -13.55
C PRO A 578 -40.12 -17.06 -14.11
N GLN A 579 -41.28 -17.28 -13.51
CA GLN A 579 -42.58 -16.78 -14.00
C GLN A 579 -42.92 -15.39 -13.48
N ARG A 580 -42.20 -14.90 -12.46
CA ARG A 580 -42.42 -13.59 -11.86
C ARG A 580 -41.51 -12.56 -12.54
N PRO A 581 -41.95 -11.30 -12.74
CA PRO A 581 -41.10 -10.24 -13.28
C PRO A 581 -39.78 -10.11 -12.50
N LEU A 582 -38.66 -10.17 -13.23
CA LEU A 582 -37.31 -10.11 -12.68
C LEU A 582 -36.70 -8.73 -12.95
N LEU A 583 -36.50 -7.93 -11.89
CA LEU A 583 -35.94 -6.59 -11.94
C LEU A 583 -34.53 -6.59 -11.34
N VAL A 584 -33.50 -6.49 -12.18
CA VAL A 584 -32.11 -6.50 -11.74
C VAL A 584 -31.71 -5.11 -11.25
N CYS A 585 -31.16 -5.05 -10.04
CA CYS A 585 -30.63 -3.86 -9.38
C CYS A 585 -29.10 -4.03 -9.22
N PRO A 586 -28.30 -3.66 -10.23
CA PRO A 586 -26.89 -4.05 -10.31
C PRO A 586 -25.92 -3.05 -9.68
N GLY A 587 -26.42 -1.97 -9.09
CA GLY A 587 -25.59 -1.06 -8.30
C GLY A 587 -24.95 -1.78 -7.11
N THR A 588 -23.73 -1.37 -6.75
CA THR A 588 -23.15 -1.71 -5.44
C THR A 588 -23.96 -1.04 -4.32
N PRO A 589 -23.93 -1.56 -3.07
CA PRO A 589 -24.81 -1.07 -2.01
C PRO A 589 -24.75 0.44 -1.77
N PHE A 590 -23.56 1.03 -1.86
CA PHE A 590 -23.32 2.45 -1.65
C PHE A 590 -23.83 3.36 -2.79
N LYS A 591 -24.36 2.81 -3.89
CA LYS A 591 -25.04 3.60 -4.94
C LYS A 591 -26.52 3.87 -4.63
N TYR A 592 -27.11 3.19 -3.65
CA TYR A 592 -28.52 3.36 -3.31
C TYR A 592 -28.69 4.41 -2.21
N ALA A 593 -29.16 5.60 -2.58
CA ALA A 593 -29.47 6.66 -1.62
C ALA A 593 -30.83 6.40 -0.92
N PRO A 594 -30.95 6.62 0.41
CA PRO A 594 -32.18 6.34 1.17
C PRO A 594 -33.44 6.99 0.62
N ARG A 595 -33.33 8.22 0.10
CA ARG A 595 -34.47 8.97 -0.45
C ARG A 595 -35.15 8.30 -1.65
N HIS A 596 -34.49 7.33 -2.29
CA HIS A 596 -35.03 6.59 -3.43
C HIS A 596 -35.58 5.20 -3.05
N ASP A 597 -35.50 4.77 -1.79
CA ASP A 597 -36.00 3.46 -1.37
C ASP A 597 -37.50 3.29 -1.67
N ARG A 598 -38.28 4.38 -1.54
CA ARG A 598 -39.72 4.40 -1.86
C ARG A 598 -40.04 4.00 -3.31
N VAL A 599 -39.11 4.22 -4.24
CA VAL A 599 -39.29 3.88 -5.66
C VAL A 599 -39.45 2.37 -5.81
N LEU A 600 -38.63 1.59 -5.10
CA LEU A 600 -38.69 0.13 -5.14
C LEU A 600 -39.98 -0.40 -4.52
N THR A 601 -40.41 0.16 -3.39
CA THR A 601 -41.64 -0.25 -2.72
C THR A 601 -42.87 0.06 -3.56
N GLU A 602 -42.92 1.20 -4.24
CA GLU A 602 -44.04 1.59 -5.08
C GLU A 602 -44.12 0.75 -6.37
N ILE A 603 -42.96 0.40 -6.96
CA ILE A 603 -42.90 -0.59 -8.06
C ILE A 603 -43.49 -1.93 -7.59
N ALA A 604 -43.09 -2.44 -6.41
CA ALA A 604 -43.63 -3.67 -5.87
C ALA A 604 -45.15 -3.61 -5.62
N GLN A 605 -45.66 -2.53 -5.03
CA GLN A 605 -47.10 -2.35 -4.82
C GLN A 605 -47.89 -2.39 -6.13
N ARG A 606 -47.37 -1.76 -7.19
CA ARG A 606 -48.04 -1.71 -8.51
C ARG A 606 -47.92 -3.03 -9.27
N LEU A 607 -46.82 -3.77 -9.11
CA LEU A 607 -46.61 -5.07 -9.76
C LEU A 607 -47.30 -6.23 -9.02
N GLY A 608 -47.46 -6.13 -7.70
CA GLY A 608 -48.04 -7.17 -6.85
C GLY A 608 -47.06 -8.33 -6.61
N ASP A 609 -46.69 -9.08 -7.64
CA ASP A 609 -45.75 -10.19 -7.52
C ASP A 609 -44.55 -9.98 -8.45
N CYS A 610 -43.41 -9.55 -7.89
CA CYS A 610 -42.18 -9.26 -8.63
C CYS A 610 -40.95 -9.54 -7.76
N GLN A 611 -39.78 -9.64 -8.40
CA GLN A 611 -38.52 -9.95 -7.71
C GLN A 611 -37.42 -8.97 -8.12
N PHE A 612 -36.93 -8.20 -7.14
CA PHE A 612 -35.73 -7.39 -7.25
C PHE A 612 -34.50 -8.22 -6.90
N ILE A 613 -33.48 -8.12 -7.76
CA ILE A 613 -32.25 -8.91 -7.63
C ILE A 613 -31.09 -7.95 -7.37
N PHE A 614 -30.54 -8.01 -6.16
CA PHE A 614 -29.35 -7.30 -5.72
C PHE A 614 -28.18 -8.26 -5.57
N PHE A 615 -26.97 -7.72 -5.45
CA PHE A 615 -25.74 -8.51 -5.31
C PHE A 615 -25.12 -8.33 -3.92
N GLN A 616 -24.65 -9.42 -3.35
CA GLN A 616 -23.85 -9.41 -2.14
C GLN A 616 -22.49 -8.80 -2.45
N HIS A 617 -22.15 -7.74 -1.71
CA HIS A 617 -20.87 -7.07 -1.80
C HIS A 617 -19.81 -7.86 -1.02
N TRP A 618 -18.56 -7.80 -1.46
CA TRP A 618 -17.44 -8.50 -0.82
C TRP A 618 -17.20 -8.07 0.63
N THR A 619 -17.50 -6.81 0.95
CA THR A 619 -17.76 -6.38 2.33
C THR A 619 -19.23 -6.62 2.67
N ARG A 620 -19.53 -7.74 3.35
CA ARG A 620 -20.89 -8.22 3.61
C ARG A 620 -21.75 -7.18 4.35
N ARG A 621 -21.16 -6.47 5.32
CA ARG A 621 -21.88 -5.46 6.11
C ARG A 621 -22.55 -4.38 5.25
N LEU A 622 -21.93 -3.98 4.13
CA LEU A 622 -22.53 -2.98 3.22
C LEU A 622 -23.84 -3.48 2.62
N SER A 623 -23.90 -4.76 2.23
CA SER A 623 -25.13 -5.39 1.75
C SER A 623 -26.14 -5.57 2.89
N ASP A 624 -25.69 -5.95 4.08
CA ASP A 624 -26.56 -6.13 5.26
C ASP A 624 -27.22 -4.80 5.68
N GLN A 625 -26.48 -3.69 5.67
CA GLN A 625 -27.00 -2.35 5.96
C GLN A 625 -28.07 -1.94 4.94
N LEU A 626 -27.80 -2.12 3.64
CA LEU A 626 -28.78 -1.83 2.60
C LEU A 626 -30.01 -2.74 2.74
N GLN A 627 -29.82 -4.04 2.99
CA GLN A 627 -30.91 -4.99 3.18
C GLN A 627 -31.78 -4.61 4.39
N HIS A 628 -31.17 -4.23 5.51
CA HIS A 628 -31.88 -3.75 6.70
C HIS A 628 -32.72 -2.51 6.38
N ARG A 629 -32.13 -1.53 5.69
CA ARG A 629 -32.81 -0.29 5.29
C ARG A 629 -33.99 -0.55 4.37
N LEU A 630 -33.79 -1.36 3.33
CA LEU A 630 -34.86 -1.73 2.40
C LEU A 630 -35.95 -2.57 3.07
N ARG A 631 -35.60 -3.48 3.98
CA ARG A 631 -36.60 -4.25 4.75
C ARG A 631 -37.52 -3.32 5.54
N ALA A 632 -36.96 -2.29 6.19
CA ALA A 632 -37.75 -1.27 6.88
C ALA A 632 -38.68 -0.50 5.92
N ALA A 633 -38.18 -0.08 4.75
CA ALA A 633 -38.99 0.59 3.74
C ALA A 633 -40.15 -0.29 3.22
N PHE A 634 -39.87 -1.57 2.92
CA PHE A 634 -40.90 -2.52 2.48
C PHE A 634 -41.95 -2.78 3.56
N ALA A 635 -41.53 -2.92 4.83
CA ALA A 635 -42.46 -3.09 5.94
C ALA A 635 -43.38 -1.87 6.11
N GLN A 636 -42.84 -0.64 6.00
CA GLN A 636 -43.63 0.60 6.03
C GLN A 636 -44.64 0.68 4.89
N ALA A 637 -44.30 0.12 3.72
CA ALA A 637 -45.19 0.03 2.56
C ALA A 637 -46.20 -1.15 2.63
N GLY A 638 -46.22 -1.92 3.73
CA GLY A 638 -47.11 -3.07 3.90
C GLY A 638 -46.72 -4.30 3.08
N LEU A 639 -45.46 -4.39 2.62
CA LEU A 639 -44.93 -5.46 1.79
C LEU A 639 -44.04 -6.42 2.58
N ARG A 640 -44.06 -7.71 2.22
CA ARG A 640 -43.12 -8.71 2.78
C ARG A 640 -41.81 -8.68 1.99
N PHE A 641 -40.75 -8.16 2.59
CA PHE A 641 -39.44 -7.99 1.94
C PHE A 641 -38.93 -9.26 1.25
N GLU A 642 -38.97 -10.40 1.94
CA GLU A 642 -38.46 -11.69 1.47
C GLU A 642 -39.26 -12.25 0.28
N ARG A 643 -40.48 -11.77 0.04
CA ARG A 643 -41.24 -12.12 -1.17
C ARG A 643 -40.68 -11.40 -2.40
N HIS A 644 -40.14 -10.19 -2.23
CA HIS A 644 -39.83 -9.28 -3.32
C HIS A 644 -38.34 -9.10 -3.58
N VAL A 645 -37.47 -9.33 -2.60
CA VAL A 645 -36.05 -8.93 -2.71
C VAL A 645 -35.15 -10.12 -2.44
N ALA A 646 -34.20 -10.34 -3.36
CA ALA A 646 -33.13 -11.31 -3.20
C ALA A 646 -31.77 -10.63 -3.32
N PHE A 647 -30.87 -10.93 -2.38
CA PHE A 647 -29.44 -10.59 -2.47
C PHE A 647 -28.67 -11.86 -2.85
N ILE A 648 -28.28 -11.96 -4.11
CA ILE A 648 -27.56 -13.13 -4.65
C ILE A 648 -26.05 -12.94 -4.50
N PRO A 649 -25.24 -14.03 -4.48
CA PRO A 649 -23.79 -13.92 -4.49
C PRO A 649 -23.27 -13.11 -5.70
N TRP A 650 -22.11 -12.48 -5.55
CA TRP A 650 -21.45 -11.79 -6.66
C TRP A 650 -21.22 -12.76 -7.83
N GLN A 651 -21.52 -12.32 -9.05
CA GLN A 651 -21.46 -13.16 -10.24
C GLN A 651 -20.20 -12.90 -11.08
N PRO A 652 -19.53 -13.95 -11.59
CA PRO A 652 -18.51 -13.76 -12.61
C PRO A 652 -19.15 -13.22 -13.90
N ARG A 653 -18.35 -12.62 -14.79
CA ARG A 653 -18.82 -11.94 -16.01
C ARG A 653 -19.83 -12.75 -16.83
N GLN A 654 -19.57 -14.04 -17.04
CA GLN A 654 -20.46 -14.92 -17.83
C GLN A 654 -21.80 -15.18 -17.12
N GLY A 655 -21.77 -15.39 -15.80
CA GLY A 655 -22.99 -15.58 -14.99
C GLY A 655 -23.82 -14.31 -14.91
N PHE A 656 -23.17 -13.14 -14.80
CA PHE A 656 -23.83 -11.84 -14.84
C PHE A 656 -24.53 -11.59 -16.18
N HIS A 657 -23.88 -11.90 -17.31
CA HIS A 657 -24.50 -11.83 -18.63
C HIS A 657 -25.67 -12.81 -18.78
N GLY A 658 -25.53 -14.05 -18.27
CA GLY A 658 -26.62 -15.03 -18.24
C GLY A 658 -27.86 -14.52 -17.48
N LEU A 659 -27.64 -13.91 -16.31
CA LEU A 659 -28.70 -13.28 -15.54
C LEU A 659 -29.33 -12.09 -16.31
N MET A 660 -28.52 -11.24 -16.94
CA MET A 660 -29.03 -10.12 -17.73
C MET A 660 -29.90 -10.57 -18.91
N GLN A 661 -29.52 -11.64 -19.60
CA GLN A 661 -30.34 -12.23 -20.67
C GLN A 661 -31.66 -12.81 -20.15
N ARG A 662 -31.67 -13.28 -18.89
CA ARG A 662 -32.84 -13.87 -18.26
C ARG A 662 -33.81 -12.85 -17.64
N ALA A 663 -33.31 -11.70 -17.21
CA ALA A 663 -34.09 -10.67 -16.53
C ALA A 663 -35.06 -9.93 -17.47
N ASP A 664 -36.05 -9.26 -16.89
CA ASP A 664 -37.04 -8.47 -17.63
C ASP A 664 -36.64 -7.00 -17.70
N VAL A 665 -36.18 -6.43 -16.60
CA VAL A 665 -35.87 -5.00 -16.48
C VAL A 665 -34.56 -4.80 -15.72
N PHE A 666 -33.71 -3.91 -16.23
CA PHE A 666 -32.57 -3.35 -15.51
C PHE A 666 -32.99 -2.03 -14.87
N LEU A 667 -32.86 -1.95 -13.54
CA LEU A 667 -33.11 -0.73 -12.79
C LEU A 667 -31.78 -0.04 -12.50
N ASP A 668 -31.49 1.03 -13.23
CA ASP A 668 -30.32 1.86 -12.98
C ASP A 668 -30.50 2.66 -11.69
N THR A 669 -29.41 2.85 -10.95
CA THR A 669 -29.42 3.55 -9.67
C THR A 669 -29.61 5.06 -9.86
N ILE A 670 -30.53 5.66 -9.09
CA ILE A 670 -30.83 7.09 -9.15
C ILE A 670 -29.80 7.87 -8.31
N GLY A 671 -29.22 8.92 -8.89
CA GLY A 671 -28.23 9.80 -8.25
C GLY A 671 -26.77 9.38 -8.49
N PHE A 672 -26.50 8.07 -8.59
CA PHE A 672 -25.22 7.54 -9.07
C PHE A 672 -25.46 6.35 -9.99
N SER A 673 -25.34 6.56 -11.29
CA SER A 673 -25.68 5.62 -12.36
C SER A 673 -24.58 4.58 -12.62
N GLY A 674 -24.92 3.50 -13.34
CA GLY A 674 -23.97 2.52 -13.87
C GLY A 674 -23.54 2.85 -15.30
N PHE A 675 -22.24 2.81 -15.59
CA PHE A 675 -21.72 2.85 -16.97
C PHE A 675 -21.54 1.43 -17.52
N ASN A 676 -20.58 0.67 -16.96
CA ASN A 676 -20.25 -0.67 -17.45
C ASN A 676 -21.42 -1.65 -17.37
N THR A 677 -22.16 -1.65 -16.25
CA THR A 677 -23.34 -2.51 -16.08
C THR A 677 -24.46 -2.14 -17.06
N ALA A 678 -24.64 -0.85 -17.37
CA ALA A 678 -25.59 -0.41 -18.39
C ALA A 678 -25.15 -0.83 -19.80
N LEU A 679 -23.87 -0.71 -20.14
CA LEU A 679 -23.34 -1.23 -21.42
C LEU A 679 -23.54 -2.75 -21.55
N GLN A 680 -23.30 -3.50 -20.48
CA GLN A 680 -23.53 -4.95 -20.46
C GLN A 680 -25.02 -5.29 -20.62
N ALA A 681 -25.92 -4.52 -20.00
CA ALA A 681 -27.36 -4.65 -20.22
C ALA A 681 -27.74 -4.39 -21.68
N VAL A 682 -27.18 -3.36 -22.32
CA VAL A 682 -27.36 -3.10 -23.75
C VAL A 682 -26.87 -4.26 -24.61
N GLN A 683 -25.69 -4.83 -24.30
CA GLN A 683 -25.15 -6.00 -25.00
C GLN A 683 -26.08 -7.23 -24.88
N CYS A 684 -26.71 -7.41 -23.72
CA CYS A 684 -27.68 -8.48 -23.48
C CYS A 684 -29.09 -8.16 -23.99
N GLY A 685 -29.33 -6.94 -24.47
CA GLY A 685 -30.66 -6.48 -24.88
C GLY A 685 -31.65 -6.41 -23.71
N LEU A 686 -31.18 -6.16 -22.48
CA LEU A 686 -32.03 -5.99 -21.31
C LEU A 686 -32.50 -4.53 -21.21
N PRO A 687 -33.82 -4.25 -21.27
CA PRO A 687 -34.35 -2.90 -21.16
C PRO A 687 -33.94 -2.20 -19.87
N ILE A 688 -33.44 -0.97 -19.99
CA ILE A 688 -32.94 -0.16 -18.89
C ILE A 688 -33.97 0.90 -18.54
N VAL A 689 -34.24 1.07 -17.24
CA VAL A 689 -34.91 2.24 -16.68
C VAL A 689 -33.87 3.06 -15.94
N THR A 690 -33.74 4.33 -16.30
CA THR A 690 -32.83 5.27 -15.64
C THR A 690 -33.51 6.63 -15.48
N ARG A 691 -32.88 7.52 -14.72
CA ARG A 691 -33.29 8.90 -14.52
C ARG A 691 -32.07 9.80 -14.65
N ASP A 692 -32.26 10.96 -15.25
CA ASP A 692 -31.21 11.98 -15.30
C ASP A 692 -30.89 12.51 -13.89
N GLY A 693 -29.65 12.31 -13.46
CA GLY A 693 -29.10 13.00 -12.28
C GLY A 693 -28.63 14.42 -12.57
N ARG A 694 -28.31 15.14 -11.49
CA ARG A 694 -27.79 16.52 -11.48
C ARG A 694 -26.34 16.66 -11.94
N PHE A 695 -25.55 15.58 -11.87
CA PHE A 695 -24.12 15.55 -12.16
C PHE A 695 -23.78 14.37 -13.08
N LEU A 696 -22.61 14.37 -13.72
CA LEU A 696 -22.15 13.28 -14.60
C LEU A 696 -22.37 11.88 -14.00
N ARG A 697 -22.02 11.71 -12.72
CA ARG A 697 -22.15 10.41 -12.02
C ARG A 697 -23.56 9.87 -11.98
N GLY A 698 -24.59 10.71 -12.07
CA GLY A 698 -26.00 10.30 -12.15
C GLY A 698 -26.54 10.18 -13.58
N ARG A 699 -25.70 10.23 -14.62
CA ARG A 699 -26.12 10.36 -16.03
C ARG A 699 -25.48 9.34 -16.98
N LEU A 700 -24.76 8.36 -16.43
CA LEU A 700 -24.01 7.36 -17.21
C LEU A 700 -24.94 6.51 -18.10
N ALA A 701 -25.94 5.84 -17.53
CA ALA A 701 -26.90 5.04 -18.28
C ALA A 701 -27.83 5.91 -19.14
N SER A 702 -28.22 7.10 -18.66
CA SER A 702 -29.11 7.98 -19.43
C SER A 702 -28.42 8.55 -20.67
N GLY A 703 -27.13 8.87 -20.59
CA GLY A 703 -26.30 9.24 -21.74
C GLY A 703 -26.22 8.12 -22.77
N ILE A 704 -25.98 6.87 -22.33
CA ILE A 704 -25.99 5.67 -23.19
C ILE A 704 -27.33 5.56 -23.95
N LEU A 705 -28.46 5.64 -23.25
CA LEU A 705 -29.78 5.51 -23.87
C LEU A 705 -30.10 6.67 -24.82
N LYS A 706 -29.73 7.90 -24.46
CA LYS A 706 -29.87 9.08 -25.34
C LYS A 706 -29.07 8.93 -26.63
N ARG A 707 -27.84 8.41 -26.54
CA ARG A 707 -26.98 8.14 -27.68
C ARG A 707 -27.59 7.09 -28.63
N MET A 708 -28.27 6.11 -28.07
CA MET A 708 -29.05 5.13 -28.84
C MET A 708 -30.36 5.69 -29.42
N GLY A 709 -30.77 6.91 -29.04
CA GLY A 709 -32.07 7.49 -29.43
C GLY A 709 -33.25 6.95 -28.62
N LEU A 710 -33.00 6.37 -27.44
CA LEU A 710 -34.00 5.75 -26.56
C LEU A 710 -34.36 6.67 -25.40
N ARG A 711 -34.71 7.93 -25.71
CA ARG A 711 -35.00 8.96 -24.69
C ARG A 711 -36.24 8.65 -23.86
N ASP A 712 -37.17 7.87 -24.41
CA ASP A 712 -38.38 7.38 -23.74
C ASP A 712 -38.09 6.40 -22.60
N LEU A 713 -36.85 5.91 -22.49
CA LEU A 713 -36.39 5.08 -21.37
C LEU A 713 -35.70 5.88 -20.24
N VAL A 714 -35.61 7.21 -20.40
CA VAL A 714 -35.04 8.12 -19.40
C VAL A 714 -36.18 8.86 -18.70
N ALA A 715 -36.42 8.49 -17.45
CA ALA A 715 -37.44 9.09 -16.61
C ALA A 715 -37.09 10.54 -16.21
N GLY A 716 -38.10 11.42 -16.19
CA GLY A 716 -37.94 12.80 -15.70
C GLY A 716 -38.09 12.92 -14.18
N SER A 717 -38.87 12.03 -13.56
CA SER A 717 -39.17 12.01 -12.13
C SER A 717 -39.16 10.59 -11.56
N ASP A 718 -39.21 10.47 -10.22
CA ASP A 718 -39.40 9.17 -9.56
C ASP A 718 -40.70 8.50 -10.04
N ALA A 719 -41.78 9.26 -10.23
CA ALA A 719 -43.06 8.73 -10.70
C ALA A 719 -42.96 8.16 -12.12
N ASP A 720 -42.25 8.84 -13.03
CA ASP A 720 -42.02 8.35 -14.39
C ASP A 720 -41.14 7.09 -14.39
N TYR A 721 -40.13 7.05 -13.52
CA TYR A 721 -39.26 5.88 -13.34
C TYR A 721 -40.08 4.67 -12.93
N ILE A 722 -40.94 4.84 -11.92
CA ILE A 722 -41.85 3.79 -11.43
C ILE A 722 -42.81 3.34 -12.53
N ALA A 723 -43.45 4.28 -13.23
CA ALA A 723 -44.40 3.99 -14.29
C ALA A 723 -43.74 3.20 -15.44
N LEU A 724 -42.53 3.59 -15.84
CA LEU A 724 -41.78 2.93 -16.90
C LEU A 724 -41.33 1.53 -16.48
N ALA A 725 -40.81 1.36 -15.25
CA ALA A 725 -40.43 0.05 -14.72
C ALA A 725 -41.62 -0.90 -14.67
N VAL A 726 -42.78 -0.42 -14.18
CA VAL A 726 -44.03 -1.20 -14.13
C VAL A 726 -44.49 -1.59 -15.52
N ARG A 727 -44.47 -0.65 -16.48
CA ARG A 727 -44.87 -0.92 -17.87
C ARG A 727 -43.97 -1.96 -18.52
N LEU A 728 -42.65 -1.80 -18.43
CA LEU A 728 -41.69 -2.76 -18.99
C LEU A 728 -41.85 -4.15 -18.38
N ALA A 729 -42.14 -4.25 -17.08
CA ALA A 729 -42.36 -5.53 -16.42
C ALA A 729 -43.68 -6.21 -16.87
N LYS A 730 -44.79 -5.47 -16.95
CA LYS A 730 -46.13 -6.02 -17.26
C LYS A 730 -46.40 -6.24 -18.75
N ASP A 731 -45.93 -5.33 -19.61
CA ASP A 731 -46.24 -5.33 -21.03
C ASP A 731 -45.12 -6.00 -21.83
N ALA A 732 -45.27 -7.30 -22.08
CA ALA A 732 -44.29 -8.09 -22.81
C ALA A 732 -44.09 -7.62 -24.26
N ALA A 733 -45.14 -7.11 -24.91
CA ALA A 733 -45.05 -6.60 -26.28
C ALA A 733 -44.24 -5.30 -26.32
N PHE A 734 -44.53 -4.35 -25.43
CA PHE A 734 -43.73 -3.13 -25.28
C PHE A 734 -42.29 -3.45 -24.93
N ARG A 735 -42.07 -4.41 -24.01
CA ARG A 735 -40.73 -4.85 -23.64
C ARG A 735 -39.96 -5.38 -24.85
N GLU A 736 -40.54 -6.24 -25.67
CA GLU A 736 -39.86 -6.77 -26.86
C GLU A 736 -39.59 -5.68 -27.91
N THR A 737 -40.53 -4.76 -28.13
CA THR A 737 -40.28 -3.59 -29.01
C THR A 737 -39.09 -2.76 -28.52
N VAL A 738 -38.95 -2.57 -27.21
CA VAL A 738 -37.77 -1.89 -26.63
C VAL A 738 -36.50 -2.69 -26.89
N ARG A 739 -36.53 -4.02 -26.70
CA ARG A 739 -35.37 -4.90 -26.97
C ARG A 739 -34.93 -4.83 -28.43
N GLU A 740 -35.86 -4.85 -29.37
CA GLU A 740 -35.57 -4.70 -30.81
C GLU A 740 -34.92 -3.36 -31.12
N ARG A 741 -35.46 -2.26 -30.59
CA ARG A 741 -34.88 -0.92 -30.74
C ARG A 741 -33.48 -0.84 -30.15
N MET A 742 -33.24 -1.46 -28.99
CA MET A 742 -31.92 -1.55 -28.39
C MET A 742 -30.92 -2.32 -29.27
N ARG A 743 -31.32 -3.49 -29.77
CA ARG A 743 -30.49 -4.29 -30.70
C ARG A 743 -30.14 -3.52 -31.97
N ALA A 744 -31.11 -2.78 -32.52
CA ALA A 744 -30.90 -1.97 -33.72
C ALA A 744 -29.95 -0.79 -33.48
N ALA A 745 -30.01 -0.16 -32.29
CA ALA A 745 -29.24 1.06 -32.00
C ALA A 745 -27.87 0.82 -31.33
N ARG A 746 -27.59 -0.39 -30.81
CA ARG A 746 -26.36 -0.66 -30.01
C ARG A 746 -25.05 -0.34 -30.74
N HIS A 747 -25.03 -0.42 -32.07
CA HIS A 747 -23.85 -0.11 -32.89
C HIS A 747 -23.37 1.34 -32.73
N ARG A 748 -24.22 2.25 -32.22
CA ARG A 748 -23.88 3.67 -32.00
C ARG A 748 -23.00 3.93 -30.77
N LEU A 749 -22.79 2.92 -29.94
CA LEU A 749 -22.07 3.02 -28.67
C LEU A 749 -20.61 2.55 -28.74
N PHE A 750 -20.34 1.61 -29.64
CA PHE A 750 -19.09 0.89 -29.69
C PHE A 750 -18.23 1.37 -30.84
N ASP A 751 -16.92 1.31 -30.64
CA ASP A 751 -15.91 1.66 -31.64
C ASP A 751 -16.08 3.09 -32.22
N ASP A 752 -16.67 3.98 -31.41
CA ASP A 752 -16.86 5.39 -31.76
C ASP A 752 -15.53 6.15 -31.68
N LEU A 753 -15.04 6.60 -32.83
CA LEU A 753 -13.77 7.33 -32.94
C LEU A 753 -13.93 8.85 -32.75
N ALA A 754 -15.15 9.39 -32.73
CA ALA A 754 -15.34 10.83 -32.57
C ALA A 754 -14.75 11.37 -31.24
N PRO A 755 -14.90 10.69 -30.08
CA PRO A 755 -14.21 11.08 -28.87
C PRO A 755 -12.68 11.08 -28.99
N ILE A 756 -12.11 10.11 -29.72
CA ILE A 756 -10.67 9.99 -29.90
C ILE A 756 -10.14 11.16 -30.74
N ARG A 757 -10.78 11.48 -31.87
CA ARG A 757 -10.35 12.58 -32.73
C ARG A 757 -10.46 13.94 -32.03
N ALA A 758 -11.53 14.16 -31.28
CA ALA A 758 -11.67 15.36 -30.46
C ALA A 758 -10.63 15.44 -29.32
N LEU A 759 -10.28 14.29 -28.73
CA LEU A 759 -9.21 14.22 -27.73
C LEU A 759 -7.86 14.57 -28.35
N GLU A 760 -7.52 14.04 -29.53
CA GLU A 760 -6.28 14.39 -30.24
C GLU A 760 -6.17 15.90 -30.51
N GLU A 761 -7.23 16.52 -31.02
CA GLU A 761 -7.27 17.96 -31.25
C GLU A 761 -7.11 18.76 -29.96
N PHE A 762 -7.77 18.33 -28.88
CA PHE A 762 -7.65 18.97 -27.58
C PHE A 762 -6.22 18.84 -27.01
N LEU A 763 -5.62 17.65 -27.08
CA LEU A 763 -4.28 17.39 -26.55
C LEU A 763 -3.21 18.20 -27.29
N LEU A 764 -3.33 18.38 -28.61
CA LEU A 764 -2.44 19.26 -29.36
C LEU A 764 -2.55 20.71 -28.87
N ARG A 765 -3.77 21.25 -28.78
CA ARG A 765 -3.98 22.63 -28.30
C ARG A 765 -3.47 22.82 -26.87
N ALA A 766 -3.80 21.90 -25.97
CA ALA A 766 -3.40 21.96 -24.57
C ALA A 766 -1.87 21.82 -24.42
N GLY A 767 -1.26 20.93 -25.19
CA GLY A 767 0.19 20.74 -25.24
C GLY A 767 0.97 21.85 -25.97
N GLY A 768 0.31 22.94 -26.39
CA GLY A 768 0.96 24.10 -27.01
C GLY A 768 1.31 23.93 -28.49
N ARG A 769 0.54 23.14 -29.24
CA ARG A 769 0.78 22.84 -30.67
C ARG A 769 -0.38 23.17 -31.59
#